data_AF-A0A4R7S139-F1
#
_entry.id   AF-A0A4R7S139-F1
#
_cell.length_a   1.000
_cell.length_b   1.000
_cell.length_c   1.000
_cell.angle_alpha   90.00
_cell.angle_beta   90.00
_cell.angle_gamma   90.00
#
_symmetry.space_group_name_H-M   'P 1'
#
loop_
_entity.id
_entity.type
_entity.pdbx_description
1 polymer ?
#
loop_
_entity_poly.entity_id
_entity_poly.type
_entity_poly.pdbx_seq_one_letter_code
_entity_poly.pdbx_strand_id
1 'polypeptide(L)'
;MRLYPIKQTSGYAALPIITGIALMLTFSLAMLFKQTIMNRDHASKTQLKADYHQREEALLRALVAVFPNKAIACMKANLTEGEDHDWDAIFTEAVTLSSASNRLPPELAEALGLLGKRSGDVGDHSGMEVQSWITSLTGQPGEVTPGTTAYANVFAQTAYAGKVPPLLDMSAALQAADARRPLVTPLKRYATQVPGLLADVVAYPTYNLIPYPNIRFGYAAPGEPFVAKRNWWAFTVNYGNRSSSVARHYVLSLYEVPSQMPIEAATFATIGQHEDGTAWNAGTVSIQGAVYADQMRVEGAYGAERLAGRSGIELTQEMDLGGVSVGADFDAMGERERLQAAQGTDALPVALSANSGRLSFMPLPTGLPYLQRAPVGASLNAWETYIAGGARCPVTVETIRVVSFEDQTPTALRVRFLNPAGGTKQVTLQRDVNWPTVFQPGGSAVPFQTELTNNSRSCLTFYPALLNAWLQGQGGATVPKNNSLHFGVDATVNPLTVRALSNPPAAEDMCLIIRQGKDLTGYTAGLSIVAPLRVYVGDDLNAVPRSGVPTGSGLTAGTEFYPPLSIFASELRVGTTGVNRLIDHHGQLGSLATGGTATPWQPLDMKSGSDDAVHADSISAELSPLRSPAELPPIHPMNWLVVIEEIPQD
;
A
#
# COMPACT_ATOMS: atom_id res chain seq x y z
N MET A 1 80.89 89.27 -23.40
CA MET A 1 79.96 88.70 -22.40
C MET A 1 78.73 88.21 -23.15
N ARG A 2 78.67 86.92 -23.52
CA ARG A 2 77.57 86.31 -24.30
C ARG A 2 76.67 85.54 -23.33
N LEU A 3 75.41 85.95 -23.20
CA LEU A 3 74.36 85.23 -22.48
C LEU A 3 73.66 84.27 -23.45
N TYR A 4 73.66 82.98 -23.12
CA TYR A 4 72.82 81.96 -23.74
C TYR A 4 71.53 81.81 -22.92
N PRO A 5 70.34 81.71 -23.54
CA PRO A 5 69.13 81.28 -22.83
C PRO A 5 69.10 79.75 -22.73
N ILE A 6 68.92 79.25 -21.51
CA ILE A 6 68.67 77.83 -21.21
C ILE A 6 67.20 77.53 -21.53
N LYS A 7 66.97 76.58 -22.45
CA LYS A 7 65.67 75.99 -22.73
C LYS A 7 65.47 74.81 -21.76
N GLN A 8 64.61 74.95 -20.76
CA GLN A 8 64.12 73.81 -19.96
C GLN A 8 62.87 73.22 -20.64
N THR A 9 63.04 72.11 -21.33
CA THR A 9 61.96 71.22 -21.76
C THR A 9 61.71 70.18 -20.65
N SER A 10 60.72 70.42 -19.79
CA SER A 10 60.20 69.38 -18.89
C SER A 10 58.68 69.38 -19.00
N GLY A 11 58.12 68.32 -19.60
CA GLY A 11 56.69 68.19 -19.85
C GLY A 11 56.26 66.99 -20.70
N TYR A 12 57.14 66.42 -21.52
CA TYR A 12 56.76 65.36 -22.48
C TYR A 12 56.93 63.91 -21.99
N ALA A 13 57.70 63.66 -20.92
CA ALA A 13 57.87 62.30 -20.37
C ALA A 13 56.72 61.83 -19.46
N ALA A 14 55.94 62.77 -18.89
CA ALA A 14 54.82 62.46 -18.00
C ALA A 14 53.56 61.98 -18.76
N LEU A 15 53.37 62.46 -20.00
CA LEU A 15 52.22 62.12 -20.84
C LEU A 15 52.11 60.61 -21.12
N PRO A 16 53.13 59.90 -21.66
CA PRO A 16 53.00 58.46 -21.94
C PRO A 16 52.81 57.59 -20.68
N ILE A 17 53.33 58.02 -19.52
CA ILE A 17 53.15 57.32 -18.24
C ILE A 17 51.70 57.46 -17.77
N ILE A 18 51.13 58.66 -17.82
CA ILE A 18 49.72 58.91 -17.46
C ILE A 18 48.78 58.17 -18.40
N THR A 19 49.05 58.20 -19.71
CA THR A 19 48.25 57.46 -20.70
C THR A 19 48.36 55.95 -20.48
N GLY A 20 49.54 55.42 -20.15
CA GLY A 20 49.75 54.00 -19.85
C GLY A 20 49.01 53.53 -18.59
N ILE A 21 49.03 54.33 -17.51
CA ILE A 21 48.29 54.05 -16.28
C ILE A 21 46.77 54.14 -16.53
N ALA A 22 46.30 55.15 -17.28
CA ALA A 22 44.88 55.28 -17.65
C ALA A 22 44.39 54.11 -18.51
N LEU A 23 45.22 53.61 -19.42
CA LEU A 23 44.92 52.42 -20.23
C LEU A 23 44.88 51.16 -19.37
N MET A 24 45.82 50.98 -18.44
CA MET A 24 45.77 49.86 -17.49
C MET A 24 44.53 49.89 -16.60
N LEU A 25 44.18 51.06 -16.05
CA LEU A 25 43.00 51.21 -15.20
C LEU A 25 41.71 50.93 -15.97
N THR A 26 41.56 51.45 -17.18
CA THR A 26 40.39 51.16 -18.03
C THR A 26 40.30 49.68 -18.43
N PHE A 27 41.42 49.03 -18.74
CA PHE A 27 41.44 47.59 -19.02
C PHE A 27 41.07 46.75 -17.80
N SER A 28 41.56 47.12 -16.61
CA SER A 28 41.22 46.46 -15.35
C SER A 28 39.74 46.63 -15.00
N LEU A 29 39.17 47.82 -15.22
CA LEU A 29 37.75 48.10 -14.99
C LEU A 29 36.87 47.30 -15.97
N ALA A 30 37.28 47.21 -17.24
CA ALA A 30 36.58 46.41 -18.25
C ALA A 30 36.62 44.91 -17.94
N MET A 31 37.77 44.40 -17.45
CA MET A 31 37.91 43.02 -16.98
C MET A 31 37.03 42.74 -15.76
N LEU A 32 37.03 43.63 -14.75
CA LEU A 32 36.19 43.53 -13.57
C LEU A 32 34.70 43.60 -13.93
N PHE A 33 34.32 44.49 -14.85
CA PHE A 33 32.95 44.60 -15.32
C PHE A 33 32.51 43.33 -16.07
N LYS A 34 33.37 42.78 -16.94
CA LYS A 34 33.13 41.50 -17.63
C LYS A 34 32.97 40.35 -16.63
N GLN A 35 33.86 40.25 -15.64
CA GLN A 35 33.79 39.23 -14.61
C GLN A 35 32.53 39.36 -13.75
N THR A 36 32.13 40.59 -13.42
CA THR A 36 30.89 40.87 -12.68
C THR A 36 29.65 40.48 -13.50
N ILE A 37 29.64 40.76 -14.81
CA ILE A 37 28.55 40.33 -15.70
C ILE A 37 28.47 38.81 -15.76
N MET A 38 29.60 38.12 -15.93
CA MET A 38 29.64 36.66 -15.97
C MET A 38 29.16 36.05 -14.66
N ASN A 39 29.64 36.55 -13.52
CA ASN A 39 29.19 36.08 -12.20
C ASN A 39 27.69 36.31 -12.00
N ARG A 40 27.16 37.46 -12.44
CA ARG A 40 25.72 37.75 -12.39
C ARG A 40 24.91 36.79 -13.27
N ASP A 41 25.40 36.46 -14.46
CA ASP A 41 24.74 35.51 -15.37
C ASP A 41 24.78 34.07 -14.85
N HIS A 42 25.89 33.67 -14.21
CA HIS A 42 25.96 32.39 -13.52
C HIS A 42 25.00 32.34 -12.33
N ALA A 43 24.97 33.39 -11.49
CA ALA A 43 24.05 33.46 -10.36
C ALA A 43 22.58 33.41 -10.80
N SER A 44 22.20 34.15 -11.85
CA SER A 44 20.82 34.14 -12.36
C SER A 44 20.41 32.79 -12.94
N LYS A 45 21.30 32.12 -13.68
CA LYS A 45 21.06 30.77 -14.20
C LYS A 45 20.91 29.75 -13.08
N THR A 46 21.75 29.81 -12.05
CA THR A 46 21.65 28.93 -10.89
C THR A 46 20.36 29.17 -10.12
N GLN A 47 19.98 30.43 -9.91
CA GLN A 47 18.72 30.78 -9.26
C GLN A 47 17.51 30.27 -10.05
N LEU A 48 17.47 30.50 -11.37
CA LEU A 48 16.38 29.98 -12.22
C LEU A 48 16.28 28.45 -12.15
N LYS A 49 17.41 27.74 -12.17
CA LYS A 49 17.43 26.28 -12.02
C LYS A 49 16.86 25.85 -10.66
N ALA A 50 17.22 26.54 -9.58
CA ALA A 50 16.68 26.27 -8.25
C ALA A 50 15.17 26.52 -8.20
N ASP A 51 14.70 27.63 -8.78
CA ASP A 51 13.27 27.99 -8.80
C ASP A 51 12.45 26.96 -9.60
N TYR A 52 12.92 26.57 -10.80
CA TYR A 52 12.26 25.53 -11.60
C TYR A 52 12.22 24.19 -10.87
N HIS A 53 13.32 23.82 -10.21
CA HIS A 53 13.40 22.59 -9.44
C HIS A 53 12.44 22.60 -8.23
N GLN A 54 12.35 23.70 -7.48
CA GLN A 54 11.41 23.81 -6.37
C GLN A 54 9.95 23.69 -6.81
N ARG A 55 9.59 24.29 -7.96
CA ARG A 55 8.23 24.20 -8.50
C ARG A 55 7.92 22.83 -9.07
N GLU A 56 8.90 22.20 -9.71
CA GLU A 56 8.82 20.81 -10.14
C GLU A 56 8.57 19.89 -8.95
N GLU A 57 9.36 20.00 -7.87
CA GLU A 57 9.14 19.25 -6.63
C GLU A 57 7.73 19.46 -6.07
N ALA A 58 7.25 20.70 -6.06
CA ALA A 58 5.90 21.03 -5.59
C ALA A 58 4.81 20.40 -6.46
N LEU A 59 4.97 20.40 -7.79
CA LEU A 59 4.06 19.75 -8.73
C LEU A 59 4.02 18.24 -8.51
N LEU A 60 5.19 17.59 -8.41
CA LEU A 60 5.26 16.14 -8.23
C LEU A 60 4.68 15.72 -6.88
N ARG A 61 4.93 16.48 -5.80
CA ARG A 61 4.31 16.26 -4.49
C ARG A 61 2.78 16.40 -4.56
N ALA A 62 2.28 17.43 -5.25
CA ALA A 62 0.85 17.62 -5.44
C ALA A 62 0.22 16.46 -6.24
N LEU A 63 0.90 15.96 -7.28
CA LEU A 63 0.43 14.84 -8.09
C LEU A 63 0.27 13.56 -7.26
N VAL A 64 1.25 13.24 -6.40
CA VAL A 64 1.18 12.07 -5.50
C VAL A 64 0.04 12.20 -4.48
N ALA A 65 -0.31 13.42 -4.07
CA ALA A 65 -1.43 13.66 -3.15
C ALA A 65 -2.81 13.56 -3.83
N VAL A 66 -2.95 14.05 -5.06
CA VAL A 66 -4.22 14.09 -5.81
C VAL A 66 -4.56 12.72 -6.42
N PHE A 67 -3.55 12.05 -7.00
CA PHE A 67 -3.74 10.85 -7.81
C PHE A 67 -4.55 9.72 -7.14
N PRO A 68 -4.28 9.32 -5.88
CA PRO A 68 -5.01 8.22 -5.24
C PRO A 68 -6.52 8.48 -5.19
N ASN A 69 -6.95 9.70 -4.83
CA ASN A 69 -8.36 10.05 -4.72
C ASN A 69 -9.08 9.98 -6.07
N LYS A 70 -8.39 10.39 -7.15
CA LYS A 70 -8.92 10.34 -8.52
C LYS A 70 -8.97 8.91 -9.06
N ALA A 71 -7.97 8.09 -8.75
CA ALA A 71 -8.02 6.66 -9.06
C ALA A 71 -9.20 5.96 -8.36
N ILE A 72 -9.46 6.29 -7.09
CA ILE A 72 -10.64 5.81 -6.36
C ILE A 72 -11.94 6.28 -7.01
N ALA A 73 -12.04 7.55 -7.42
CA ALA A 73 -13.20 8.09 -8.11
C ALA A 73 -13.48 7.34 -9.42
N CYS A 74 -12.43 7.08 -10.22
CA CYS A 74 -12.50 6.26 -11.43
C CYS A 74 -13.04 4.85 -11.12
N MET A 75 -12.56 4.20 -10.06
CA MET A 75 -13.05 2.87 -9.64
C MET A 75 -14.49 2.90 -9.14
N LYS A 76 -14.91 3.95 -8.41
CA LYS A 76 -16.31 4.15 -8.00
C LYS A 76 -17.23 4.35 -9.20
N ALA A 77 -16.73 4.99 -10.25
CA ALA A 77 -17.40 5.11 -11.54
C ALA A 77 -17.31 3.82 -12.39
N ASN A 78 -16.94 2.66 -11.83
CA ASN A 78 -16.80 1.40 -12.56
C ASN A 78 -15.82 1.47 -13.74
N LEU A 79 -14.76 2.29 -13.59
CA LEU A 79 -13.74 2.49 -14.60
C LEU A 79 -14.32 3.06 -15.92
N THR A 80 -15.44 3.78 -15.88
CA THR A 80 -16.01 4.46 -17.07
C THR A 80 -15.31 5.79 -17.35
N GLU A 81 -15.56 6.36 -18.54
CA GLU A 81 -15.13 7.72 -18.88
C GLU A 81 -15.77 8.75 -17.94
N GLY A 82 -15.05 9.82 -17.62
CA GLY A 82 -15.56 10.92 -16.81
C GLY A 82 -14.51 12.01 -16.64
N GLU A 83 -14.92 13.26 -16.93
CA GLU A 83 -14.04 14.42 -16.90
C GLU A 83 -13.43 14.68 -15.50
N ASP A 84 -14.06 14.17 -14.42
CA ASP A 84 -13.61 14.40 -13.05
C ASP A 84 -12.39 13.58 -12.63
N HIS A 85 -12.08 12.47 -13.34
CA HIS A 85 -11.03 11.51 -12.97
C HIS A 85 -10.09 11.10 -14.10
N ASP A 86 -10.19 11.76 -15.26
CA ASP A 86 -9.23 11.62 -16.35
C ASP A 86 -7.89 12.28 -16.02
N TRP A 87 -6.83 11.94 -16.77
CA TRP A 87 -5.48 12.46 -16.52
C TRP A 87 -5.38 13.98 -16.59
N ASP A 88 -6.14 14.61 -17.48
CA ASP A 88 -6.20 16.08 -17.58
C ASP A 88 -6.70 16.74 -16.29
N ALA A 89 -7.74 16.17 -15.66
CA ALA A 89 -8.25 16.65 -14.38
C ALA A 89 -7.26 16.41 -13.24
N ILE A 90 -6.58 15.26 -13.24
CA ILE A 90 -5.51 14.94 -12.28
C ILE A 90 -4.39 15.98 -12.36
N PHE A 91 -3.91 16.29 -13.57
CA PHE A 91 -2.84 17.26 -13.78
C PHE A 91 -3.29 18.69 -13.47
N THR A 92 -4.51 19.07 -13.85
CA THR A 92 -5.05 20.41 -13.57
C THR A 92 -5.19 20.67 -12.07
N GLU A 93 -5.68 19.69 -11.31
CA GLU A 93 -5.79 19.80 -9.85
C GLU A 93 -4.41 19.84 -9.18
N ALA A 94 -3.45 19.02 -9.63
CA ALA A 94 -2.08 19.03 -9.13
C ALA A 94 -1.36 20.37 -9.40
N VAL A 95 -1.54 20.96 -10.58
CA VAL A 95 -0.99 22.29 -10.93
C VAL A 95 -1.59 23.38 -10.05
N THR A 96 -2.90 23.31 -9.79
CA THR A 96 -3.61 24.26 -8.93
C THR A 96 -3.10 24.16 -7.49
N LEU A 97 -3.00 22.94 -6.94
CA LEU A 97 -2.54 22.69 -5.58
C LEU A 97 -1.06 23.09 -5.38
N SER A 98 -0.21 22.85 -6.37
CA SER A 98 1.21 23.22 -6.32
C SER A 98 1.46 24.71 -6.57
N SER A 99 0.45 25.48 -6.98
CA SER A 99 0.63 26.86 -7.43
C SER A 99 1.68 27.00 -8.54
N ALA A 100 1.95 25.94 -9.30
CA ALA A 100 3.02 25.88 -10.29
C ALA A 100 2.85 26.90 -11.42
N SER A 101 1.59 27.25 -11.75
CA SER A 101 1.21 28.24 -12.75
C SER A 101 1.16 29.68 -12.22
N ASN A 102 1.33 29.91 -10.91
CA ASN A 102 1.27 31.26 -10.34
C ASN A 102 2.48 32.08 -10.77
N ARG A 103 2.19 33.23 -11.38
CA ARG A 103 3.16 34.21 -11.87
C ARG A 103 2.72 35.63 -11.55
N LEU A 104 3.65 36.57 -11.66
CA LEU A 104 3.33 37.99 -11.55
C LEU A 104 2.24 38.34 -12.57
N PRO A 105 1.14 38.98 -12.15
CA PRO A 105 0.12 39.47 -13.08
C PRO A 105 0.76 40.38 -14.15
N PRO A 106 0.30 40.33 -15.41
CA PRO A 106 0.88 41.12 -16.51
C PRO A 106 0.96 42.61 -16.19
N GLU A 107 -0.06 43.16 -15.52
CA GLU A 107 -0.14 44.55 -15.09
C GLU A 107 0.96 44.93 -14.09
N LEU A 108 1.26 44.03 -13.15
CA LEU A 108 2.32 44.25 -12.16
C LEU A 108 3.71 44.04 -12.76
N ALA A 109 3.85 43.08 -13.69
CA ALA A 109 5.08 42.88 -14.44
C ALA A 109 5.39 44.10 -15.33
N GLU A 110 4.37 44.71 -15.95
CA GLU A 110 4.48 45.95 -16.71
C GLU A 110 4.86 47.14 -15.81
N ALA A 111 4.18 47.31 -14.66
CA ALA A 111 4.50 48.35 -13.69
C ALA A 111 5.93 48.24 -13.13
N LEU A 112 6.48 47.02 -13.02
CA LEU A 112 7.84 46.76 -12.57
C LEU A 112 8.88 46.75 -13.72
N GLY A 113 8.47 46.97 -14.97
CA GLY A 113 9.37 46.96 -16.14
C GLY A 113 9.94 45.57 -16.47
N LEU A 114 9.24 44.51 -16.11
CA LEU A 114 9.66 43.11 -16.21
C LEU A 114 9.14 42.36 -17.45
N LEU A 115 8.47 43.05 -18.39
CA LEU A 115 7.88 42.45 -19.60
C LEU A 115 8.86 41.65 -20.49
N GLY A 116 10.17 41.95 -20.40
CA GLY A 116 11.23 41.22 -21.12
C GLY A 116 11.98 40.19 -20.26
N LYS A 117 11.49 39.86 -19.06
CA LYS A 117 12.09 38.88 -18.16
C LYS A 117 11.36 37.55 -18.27
N ARG A 118 12.10 36.44 -18.09
CA ARG A 118 11.54 35.09 -18.13
C ARG A 118 10.57 34.90 -16.97
N SER A 119 9.40 34.30 -17.24
CA SER A 119 8.47 33.88 -16.19
C SER A 119 9.07 32.71 -15.42
N GLY A 120 8.87 32.71 -14.11
CA GLY A 120 9.24 31.59 -13.24
C GLY A 120 8.17 30.51 -13.16
N ASP A 121 7.11 30.56 -13.98
CA ASP A 121 6.11 29.48 -14.04
C ASP A 121 6.70 28.20 -14.65
N VAL A 122 6.07 27.06 -14.36
CA VAL A 122 6.52 25.81 -14.98
C VAL A 122 6.09 25.81 -16.44
N GLY A 123 7.02 26.17 -17.33
CA GLY A 123 6.83 26.12 -18.78
C GLY A 123 6.93 27.46 -19.53
N ASP A 124 6.82 28.64 -18.92
CA ASP A 124 6.74 29.94 -19.64
C ASP A 124 5.62 29.94 -20.71
N HIS A 125 4.56 29.15 -20.48
CA HIS A 125 3.37 29.03 -21.34
C HIS A 125 2.21 29.83 -20.74
N SER A 126 1.22 30.23 -21.54
CA SER A 126 0.00 30.84 -21.00
C SER A 126 -0.74 29.82 -20.13
N GLY A 127 -0.94 30.12 -18.84
CA GLY A 127 -1.51 29.20 -17.83
C GLY A 127 -2.93 28.66 -18.09
N MET A 128 -3.50 28.87 -19.27
CA MET A 128 -4.78 28.28 -19.69
C MET A 128 -4.65 26.94 -20.45
N GLU A 129 -3.43 26.40 -20.64
CA GLU A 129 -3.21 25.10 -21.28
C GLU A 129 -2.27 24.24 -20.42
N VAL A 130 -2.73 23.69 -19.29
CA VAL A 130 -1.99 22.64 -18.55
C VAL A 130 -1.57 21.50 -19.50
N GLN A 131 -2.41 21.23 -20.49
CA GLN A 131 -2.22 20.32 -21.61
C GLN A 131 -0.97 20.58 -22.47
N SER A 132 -0.45 21.81 -22.51
CA SER A 132 0.65 22.18 -23.42
C SER A 132 2.04 21.74 -22.92
N TRP A 133 2.19 21.48 -21.62
CA TRP A 133 3.51 21.20 -21.02
C TRP A 133 3.58 19.90 -20.21
N ILE A 134 2.46 19.27 -19.84
CA ILE A 134 2.43 17.87 -19.40
C ILE A 134 1.84 17.00 -20.51
N THR A 135 2.63 16.10 -21.07
CA THR A 135 2.23 15.26 -22.21
C THR A 135 2.58 13.80 -21.99
N SER A 136 2.03 12.91 -22.80
CA SER A 136 2.53 11.54 -22.92
C SER A 136 3.99 11.53 -23.42
N LEU A 137 4.66 10.37 -23.38
CA LEU A 137 5.99 10.22 -23.99
C LEU A 137 5.97 10.36 -25.51
N THR A 138 4.80 10.21 -26.14
CA THR A 138 4.58 10.44 -27.58
C THR A 138 4.15 11.87 -27.90
N GLY A 139 4.08 12.75 -26.90
CA GLY A 139 3.74 14.16 -27.06
C GLY A 139 2.24 14.45 -27.16
N GLN A 140 1.37 13.51 -26.78
CA GLN A 140 -0.07 13.75 -26.72
C GLN A 140 -0.43 14.57 -25.47
N PRO A 141 -1.06 15.75 -25.63
CA PRO A 141 -1.56 16.57 -24.51
C PRO A 141 -2.64 15.85 -23.70
N GLY A 142 -2.62 16.00 -22.36
CA GLY A 142 -3.68 15.49 -21.48
C GLY A 142 -3.75 13.97 -21.34
N GLU A 143 -2.85 13.23 -21.98
CA GLU A 143 -2.72 11.77 -21.90
C GLU A 143 -1.39 11.38 -21.22
N VAL A 144 -1.32 10.14 -20.77
CA VAL A 144 -0.07 9.51 -20.31
C VAL A 144 0.30 8.34 -21.20
N THR A 145 1.50 7.78 -21.02
CA THR A 145 1.91 6.52 -21.64
C THR A 145 1.85 5.42 -20.58
N PRO A 146 0.78 4.61 -20.53
CA PRO A 146 0.68 3.49 -19.59
C PRO A 146 1.80 2.47 -19.76
N GLY A 147 2.22 1.87 -18.65
CA GLY A 147 3.17 0.76 -18.61
C GLY A 147 2.61 -0.56 -19.10
N THR A 148 1.98 -0.57 -20.29
CA THR A 148 1.35 -1.77 -20.86
C THR A 148 2.05 -2.27 -22.12
N THR A 149 1.77 -3.52 -22.48
CA THR A 149 2.29 -4.17 -23.69
C THR A 149 1.97 -3.42 -24.98
N ALA A 150 0.86 -2.66 -25.07
CA ALA A 150 0.55 -1.82 -26.23
C ALA A 150 1.58 -0.71 -26.51
N TYR A 151 2.29 -0.25 -25.48
CA TYR A 151 3.30 0.79 -25.59
C TYR A 151 4.73 0.24 -25.56
N ALA A 152 4.90 -1.08 -25.71
CA ALA A 152 6.21 -1.73 -25.70
C ALA A 152 7.18 -1.13 -26.75
N ASN A 153 6.66 -0.70 -27.91
CA ASN A 153 7.44 -0.03 -28.95
C ASN A 153 7.98 1.35 -28.51
N VAL A 154 7.24 2.09 -27.67
CA VAL A 154 7.70 3.37 -27.10
C VAL A 154 8.81 3.09 -26.09
N PHE A 155 8.61 2.13 -25.19
CA PHE A 155 9.59 1.80 -24.15
C PHE A 155 10.83 1.06 -24.66
N ALA A 156 10.78 0.48 -25.87
CA ALA A 156 11.93 -0.11 -26.54
C ALA A 156 12.90 0.93 -27.15
N GLN A 157 12.52 2.20 -27.19
CA GLN A 157 13.41 3.27 -27.68
C GLN A 157 14.62 3.44 -26.75
N THR A 158 15.77 3.81 -27.31
CA THR A 158 17.04 3.96 -26.57
C THR A 158 16.94 4.87 -25.35
N ALA A 159 16.07 5.90 -25.40
CA ALA A 159 15.85 6.83 -24.28
C ALA A 159 15.26 6.15 -23.03
N TYR A 160 14.54 5.03 -23.17
CA TYR A 160 13.76 4.40 -22.10
C TYR A 160 14.12 2.92 -21.86
N ALA A 161 14.78 2.27 -22.82
CA ALA A 161 15.11 0.85 -22.75
C ALA A 161 15.93 0.51 -21.49
N GLY A 162 15.42 -0.44 -20.69
CA GLY A 162 16.06 -0.88 -19.44
C GLY A 162 15.94 0.10 -18.27
N LYS A 163 15.30 1.26 -18.46
CA LYS A 163 15.12 2.31 -17.43
C LYS A 163 13.69 2.38 -16.86
N VAL A 164 12.79 1.56 -17.40
CA VAL A 164 11.38 1.54 -17.01
C VAL A 164 10.99 0.21 -16.36
N PRO A 165 9.92 0.17 -15.56
CA PRO A 165 9.50 -1.05 -14.87
C PRO A 165 8.93 -2.12 -15.84
N PRO A 166 8.75 -3.36 -15.37
CA PRO A 166 8.07 -4.40 -16.15
C PRO A 166 6.68 -3.98 -16.66
N LEU A 167 6.36 -4.33 -17.91
CA LEU A 167 5.09 -4.03 -18.54
C LEU A 167 3.97 -4.98 -18.08
N LEU A 168 2.74 -4.45 -18.00
CA LEU A 168 1.52 -5.20 -17.72
C LEU A 168 0.73 -5.47 -19.00
N ASP A 169 -0.02 -6.57 -19.02
CA ASP A 169 -0.90 -6.94 -20.12
C ASP A 169 -2.38 -6.95 -19.70
N MET A 170 -3.25 -6.69 -20.67
CA MET A 170 -4.72 -6.68 -20.53
C MET A 170 -5.40 -6.56 -21.92
N SER A 171 -6.73 -6.55 -21.96
CA SER A 171 -7.47 -6.36 -23.21
C SER A 171 -7.21 -4.99 -23.86
N ALA A 172 -7.20 -4.94 -25.19
CA ALA A 172 -6.91 -3.72 -25.96
C ALA A 172 -7.82 -2.53 -25.59
N ALA A 173 -9.09 -2.79 -25.31
CA ALA A 173 -10.04 -1.75 -24.88
C ALA A 173 -9.63 -1.10 -23.54
N LEU A 174 -9.18 -1.91 -22.58
CA LEU A 174 -8.71 -1.39 -21.30
C LEU A 174 -7.36 -0.66 -21.46
N GLN A 175 -6.47 -1.12 -22.35
CA GLN A 175 -5.20 -0.43 -22.61
C GLN A 175 -5.42 0.98 -23.17
N ALA A 176 -6.36 1.13 -24.11
CA ALA A 176 -6.72 2.43 -24.66
C ALA A 176 -7.36 3.36 -23.61
N ALA A 177 -8.20 2.82 -22.73
CA ALA A 177 -8.79 3.59 -21.64
C ALA A 177 -7.75 4.04 -20.60
N ASP A 178 -6.73 3.22 -20.32
CA ASP A 178 -5.68 3.51 -19.33
C ASP A 178 -4.80 4.72 -19.69
N ALA A 179 -4.70 5.04 -20.99
CA ALA A 179 -3.98 6.21 -21.48
C ALA A 179 -4.72 7.53 -21.16
N ARG A 180 -6.04 7.47 -20.98
CA ARG A 180 -6.93 8.62 -20.72
C ARG A 180 -7.31 8.78 -19.25
N ARG A 181 -7.38 7.66 -18.52
CA ARG A 181 -7.68 7.64 -17.08
C ARG A 181 -6.89 6.55 -16.36
N PRO A 182 -6.61 6.70 -15.06
CA PRO A 182 -5.92 5.67 -14.32
C PRO A 182 -6.84 4.45 -14.12
N LEU A 183 -6.43 3.29 -14.64
CA LEU A 183 -7.10 2.03 -14.33
C LEU A 183 -6.35 1.27 -13.23
N VAL A 184 -7.05 0.87 -12.18
CA VAL A 184 -6.54 -0.07 -11.17
C VAL A 184 -7.51 -1.26 -11.15
N THR A 185 -7.04 -2.42 -11.60
CA THR A 185 -7.88 -3.60 -11.79
C THR A 185 -7.09 -4.91 -11.72
N PRO A 186 -7.65 -5.99 -11.16
CA PRO A 186 -7.01 -7.31 -11.15
C PRO A 186 -6.84 -7.94 -12.56
N LEU A 187 -7.45 -7.33 -13.58
CA LEU A 187 -7.28 -7.73 -14.98
C LEU A 187 -5.92 -7.30 -15.55
N LYS A 188 -5.23 -6.30 -14.97
CA LYS A 188 -3.84 -5.99 -15.35
C LYS A 188 -2.90 -7.01 -14.72
N ARG A 189 -2.08 -7.67 -15.52
CA ARG A 189 -1.22 -8.77 -15.07
C ARG A 189 0.13 -8.75 -15.76
N TYR A 190 1.16 -9.29 -15.10
CA TYR A 190 2.40 -9.63 -15.76
C TYR A 190 2.15 -10.81 -16.72
N ALA A 191 2.64 -10.69 -17.95
CA ALA A 191 2.47 -11.72 -18.98
C ALA A 191 3.80 -12.28 -19.51
N THR A 192 4.92 -11.63 -19.21
CA THR A 192 6.25 -12.02 -19.70
C THR A 192 7.26 -11.94 -18.57
N GLN A 193 8.08 -12.99 -18.44
CA GLN A 193 9.18 -12.99 -17.47
C GLN A 193 10.27 -12.00 -17.93
N VAL A 194 10.60 -11.05 -17.07
CA VAL A 194 11.63 -10.03 -17.32
C VAL A 194 12.47 -9.80 -16.06
N PRO A 195 13.69 -9.23 -16.17
CA PRO A 195 14.46 -8.81 -15.01
C PRO A 195 13.66 -7.90 -14.08
N GLY A 196 13.77 -8.12 -12.77
CA GLY A 196 13.00 -7.41 -11.74
C GLY A 196 11.71 -8.13 -11.32
N LEU A 197 11.29 -9.20 -12.02
CA LEU A 197 10.26 -10.13 -11.54
C LEU A 197 10.97 -11.39 -10.99
N LEU A 198 10.83 -11.64 -9.69
CA LEU A 198 11.58 -12.69 -8.98
C LEU A 198 10.76 -13.96 -8.73
N ALA A 199 9.44 -13.92 -8.95
CA ALA A 199 8.58 -15.09 -9.01
C ALA A 199 8.17 -15.39 -10.46
N ASP A 200 7.82 -16.65 -10.73
CA ASP A 200 7.36 -17.12 -12.04
C ASP A 200 6.05 -16.44 -12.42
N VAL A 201 6.06 -15.68 -13.52
CA VAL A 201 4.89 -14.94 -14.02
C VAL A 201 3.74 -15.87 -14.44
N VAL A 202 4.02 -17.11 -14.85
CA VAL A 202 2.96 -18.06 -15.22
C VAL A 202 2.16 -18.50 -14.00
N ALA A 203 2.85 -18.72 -12.88
CA ALA A 203 2.23 -19.11 -11.61
C ALA A 203 1.64 -17.91 -10.85
N TYR A 204 2.33 -16.76 -10.89
CA TYR A 204 1.99 -15.55 -10.14
C TYR A 204 1.90 -14.32 -11.06
N PRO A 205 0.87 -14.24 -11.93
CA PRO A 205 0.74 -13.17 -12.92
C PRO A 205 0.17 -11.87 -12.33
N THR A 206 -0.56 -11.90 -11.22
CA THR A 206 -1.19 -10.70 -10.64
C THR A 206 -0.26 -9.99 -9.67
N TYR A 207 0.18 -10.68 -8.60
CA TYR A 207 1.18 -10.19 -7.67
C TYR A 207 2.46 -10.96 -7.90
N ASN A 208 3.58 -10.25 -7.97
CA ASN A 208 4.89 -10.87 -8.15
C ASN A 208 5.81 -10.39 -7.02
N LEU A 209 6.97 -11.01 -6.92
CA LEU A 209 8.03 -10.58 -6.05
C LEU A 209 8.90 -9.58 -6.82
N ILE A 210 8.83 -8.30 -6.43
CA ILE A 210 9.52 -7.21 -7.12
C ILE A 210 10.43 -6.45 -6.16
N PRO A 211 11.51 -5.78 -6.62
CA PRO A 211 12.33 -4.95 -5.76
C PRO A 211 11.56 -3.75 -5.21
N TYR A 212 11.70 -3.49 -3.91
CA TYR A 212 11.17 -2.29 -3.28
C TYR A 212 11.84 -1.04 -3.85
N PRO A 213 11.09 0.03 -4.18
CA PRO A 213 11.66 1.24 -4.77
C PRO A 213 12.66 1.92 -3.84
N ASN A 214 13.56 2.74 -4.41
CA ASN A 214 14.51 3.50 -3.60
C ASN A 214 13.83 4.73 -2.99
N ILE A 215 13.19 4.54 -1.84
CA ILE A 215 12.42 5.56 -1.12
C ILE A 215 12.73 5.53 0.37
N ARG A 216 12.52 6.66 1.04
CA ARG A 216 12.77 6.85 2.47
C ARG A 216 11.66 6.30 3.39
N PHE A 217 10.83 5.40 2.88
CA PHE A 217 9.73 4.82 3.65
C PHE A 217 10.10 3.40 4.07
N GLY A 218 10.14 3.14 5.38
CA GLY A 218 10.69 1.92 5.97
C GLY A 218 9.82 0.68 5.90
N TYR A 219 8.91 0.58 4.92
CA TYR A 219 8.06 -0.61 4.75
C TYR A 219 8.88 -1.84 4.36
N ALA A 220 9.90 -1.66 3.52
CA ALA A 220 10.96 -2.62 3.23
C ALA A 220 12.27 -1.86 2.92
N ALA A 221 13.42 -2.53 2.84
CA ALA A 221 14.65 -1.88 2.41
C ALA A 221 14.60 -1.62 0.89
N PRO A 222 15.14 -0.51 0.39
CA PRO A 222 15.38 -0.31 -1.04
C PRO A 222 16.07 -1.52 -1.69
N GLY A 223 15.48 -2.02 -2.78
CA GLY A 223 15.95 -3.20 -3.49
C GLY A 223 15.59 -4.55 -2.86
N GLU A 224 15.10 -4.58 -1.62
CA GLU A 224 14.61 -5.78 -0.97
C GLU A 224 13.38 -6.32 -1.72
N PRO A 225 13.30 -7.63 -2.00
CA PRO A 225 12.14 -8.21 -2.65
C PRO A 225 10.89 -8.13 -1.77
N PHE A 226 9.79 -7.62 -2.30
CA PHE A 226 8.50 -7.58 -1.62
C PHE A 226 7.36 -7.97 -2.56
N VAL A 227 6.26 -8.45 -2.00
CA VAL A 227 5.10 -8.92 -2.77
C VAL A 227 4.26 -7.71 -3.17
N ALA A 228 4.19 -7.42 -4.46
CA ALA A 228 3.38 -6.32 -4.95
C ALA A 228 3.03 -6.47 -6.43
N LYS A 229 2.09 -5.63 -6.88
CA LYS A 229 1.83 -5.36 -8.28
C LYS A 229 2.07 -3.89 -8.55
N ARG A 230 2.95 -3.58 -9.48
CA ARG A 230 3.29 -2.19 -9.85
C ARG A 230 2.49 -1.76 -11.08
N ASN A 231 1.45 -0.96 -10.87
CA ASN A 231 0.81 -0.21 -11.95
C ASN A 231 1.58 1.10 -12.14
N TRP A 232 1.87 1.48 -13.38
CA TRP A 232 2.67 2.68 -13.62
C TRP A 232 2.32 3.37 -14.94
N TRP A 233 2.53 4.68 -14.96
CA TRP A 233 2.23 5.56 -16.09
C TRP A 233 3.38 6.54 -16.27
N ALA A 234 3.85 6.70 -17.51
CA ALA A 234 4.91 7.62 -17.85
C ALA A 234 4.38 8.90 -18.50
N PHE A 235 4.97 10.04 -18.14
CA PHE A 235 4.60 11.35 -18.68
C PHE A 235 5.84 12.25 -18.79
N THR A 236 5.70 13.31 -19.57
CA THR A 236 6.75 14.31 -19.83
C THR A 236 6.33 15.65 -19.26
N VAL A 237 7.23 16.31 -18.55
CA VAL A 237 7.08 17.71 -18.15
C VAL A 237 8.03 18.55 -18.99
N ASN A 238 7.47 19.48 -19.76
CA ASN A 238 8.20 20.37 -20.65
C ASN A 238 8.43 21.72 -19.96
N TYR A 239 9.69 22.07 -19.73
CA TYR A 239 10.12 23.32 -19.11
C TYR A 239 10.58 24.33 -20.17
N GLY A 240 10.34 25.61 -19.93
CA GLY A 240 10.84 26.70 -20.77
C GLY A 240 10.00 26.97 -22.04
N ASN A 241 10.31 28.07 -22.72
CA ASN A 241 9.52 28.55 -23.85
C ASN A 241 9.77 27.76 -25.16
N ARG A 242 8.95 28.05 -26.19
CA ARG A 242 9.03 27.44 -27.55
C ARG A 242 10.41 27.45 -28.21
N SER A 243 11.35 28.30 -27.77
CA SER A 243 12.70 28.41 -28.36
C SER A 243 13.78 27.68 -27.55
N SER A 244 13.51 27.30 -26.30
CA SER A 244 14.43 26.53 -25.46
C SER A 244 13.64 25.69 -24.46
N SER A 245 13.08 24.57 -24.90
CA SER A 245 12.39 23.63 -24.02
C SER A 245 13.32 22.54 -23.49
N VAL A 246 13.16 22.18 -22.22
CA VAL A 246 13.81 21.03 -21.59
C VAL A 246 12.71 20.07 -21.20
N ALA A 247 12.71 18.86 -21.75
CA ALA A 247 11.78 17.81 -21.37
C ALA A 247 12.41 16.96 -20.26
N ARG A 248 11.62 16.65 -19.22
CA ARG A 248 11.95 15.60 -18.25
C ARG A 248 10.85 14.56 -18.24
N HIS A 249 11.24 13.30 -18.09
CA HIS A 249 10.33 12.17 -18.16
C HIS A 249 10.20 11.54 -16.78
N TYR A 250 8.97 11.22 -16.40
CA TYR A 250 8.62 10.72 -15.08
C TYR A 250 7.80 9.45 -15.19
N VAL A 251 7.94 8.59 -14.19
CA VAL A 251 7.07 7.43 -13.95
C VAL A 251 6.32 7.66 -12.65
N LEU A 252 4.99 7.77 -12.74
CA LEU A 252 4.09 7.65 -11.59
C LEU A 252 3.76 6.18 -11.39
N SER A 253 4.10 5.63 -10.24
CA SER A 253 3.83 4.23 -9.88
C SER A 253 2.84 4.15 -8.73
N LEU A 254 1.82 3.30 -8.88
CA LEU A 254 0.98 2.79 -7.80
C LEU A 254 1.30 1.32 -7.60
N TYR A 255 1.90 1.02 -6.47
CA TYR A 255 2.11 -0.33 -5.99
C TYR A 255 0.86 -0.78 -5.22
N GLU A 256 0.19 -1.81 -5.73
CA GLU A 256 -0.80 -2.59 -4.98
C GLU A 256 -0.03 -3.59 -4.13
N VAL A 257 0.07 -3.29 -2.84
CA VAL A 257 0.91 -4.00 -1.88
C VAL A 257 -0.02 -4.76 -0.94
N PRO A 258 -0.17 -6.08 -1.05
CA PRO A 258 -0.92 -6.81 -0.04
C PRO A 258 -0.33 -6.58 1.35
N SER A 259 -1.20 -6.60 2.36
CA SER A 259 -0.74 -6.62 3.76
C SER A 259 0.22 -7.79 3.93
N GLN A 260 1.43 -7.47 4.38
CA GLN A 260 2.54 -8.42 4.39
C GLN A 260 3.55 -8.18 5.49
N MET A 261 3.31 -7.20 6.37
CA MET A 261 4.16 -6.95 7.53
C MET A 261 3.82 -7.95 8.65
N PRO A 262 4.78 -8.33 9.50
CA PRO A 262 4.53 -9.12 10.72
C PRO A 262 3.41 -8.52 11.59
N ILE A 263 3.43 -7.19 11.74
CA ILE A 263 2.38 -6.42 12.43
C ILE A 263 1.95 -5.27 11.53
N GLU A 264 0.65 -5.18 11.26
CA GLU A 264 0.09 -4.15 10.39
C GLU A 264 -1.24 -3.57 10.88
N ALA A 265 -1.31 -2.26 11.09
CA ALA A 265 -2.53 -1.60 11.52
C ALA A 265 -2.86 -0.34 10.71
N ALA A 266 -4.12 -0.21 10.27
CA ALA A 266 -4.62 1.04 9.70
C ALA A 266 -5.06 2.07 10.76
N THR A 267 -4.73 1.84 12.04
CA THR A 267 -5.16 2.62 13.21
C THR A 267 -4.00 2.86 14.18
N PHE A 268 -4.29 3.48 15.33
CA PHE A 268 -3.34 3.61 16.43
C PHE A 268 -3.07 2.24 17.08
N ALA A 269 -1.81 1.82 17.10
CA ALA A 269 -1.36 0.58 17.71
C ALA A 269 -0.42 0.85 18.90
N THR A 270 -0.55 0.05 19.96
CA THR A 270 0.45 0.00 21.04
C THR A 270 1.18 -1.33 20.96
N ILE A 271 2.51 -1.27 20.86
CA ILE A 271 3.38 -2.42 20.62
C ILE A 271 4.32 -2.56 21.81
N GLY A 272 4.45 -3.77 22.33
CA GLY A 272 5.40 -4.09 23.40
C GLY A 272 4.83 -4.18 24.81
N GLN A 273 3.55 -3.86 25.00
CA GLN A 273 2.86 -4.09 26.26
C GLN A 273 1.46 -4.65 26.02
N HIS A 274 1.03 -5.49 26.95
CA HIS A 274 -0.33 -5.97 27.09
C HIS A 274 -1.24 -4.92 27.72
N GLU A 275 -2.56 -5.09 27.60
CA GLU A 275 -3.60 -4.21 28.17
C GLU A 275 -3.43 -4.02 29.69
N ASP A 276 -2.91 -5.02 30.39
CA ASP A 276 -2.63 -4.98 31.84
C ASP A 276 -1.34 -4.25 32.22
N GLY A 277 -0.59 -3.75 31.23
CA GLY A 277 0.69 -3.06 31.38
C GLY A 277 1.91 -3.98 31.49
N THR A 278 1.74 -5.30 31.38
CA THR A 278 2.88 -6.22 31.33
C THR A 278 3.61 -6.10 30.00
N ALA A 279 4.95 -6.05 30.04
CA ALA A 279 5.77 -6.00 28.83
C ALA A 279 5.76 -7.36 28.12
N TRP A 280 5.89 -7.35 26.80
CA TRP A 280 6.07 -8.60 26.05
C TRP A 280 7.37 -9.28 26.45
N ASN A 281 7.40 -10.60 26.35
CA ASN A 281 8.58 -11.39 26.71
C ASN A 281 9.42 -11.67 25.46
N ALA A 282 10.64 -11.12 25.40
CA ALA A 282 11.56 -11.32 24.28
C ALA A 282 12.02 -12.77 24.07
N GLY A 283 11.80 -13.66 25.05
CA GLY A 283 12.05 -15.10 24.91
C GLY A 283 10.91 -15.88 24.25
N THR A 284 9.70 -15.30 24.17
CA THR A 284 8.51 -15.95 23.57
C THR A 284 7.93 -15.18 22.40
N VAL A 285 8.26 -13.89 22.26
CA VAL A 285 7.80 -13.02 21.17
C VAL A 285 9.00 -12.58 20.34
N SER A 286 8.97 -12.89 19.03
CA SER A 286 9.95 -12.42 18.06
C SER A 286 9.26 -11.79 16.85
N ILE A 287 9.83 -10.68 16.37
CA ILE A 287 9.36 -9.98 15.18
C ILE A 287 10.50 -9.94 14.18
N GLN A 288 10.29 -10.48 12.99
CA GLN A 288 11.21 -10.36 11.86
C GLN A 288 10.72 -9.28 10.90
N GLY A 289 11.62 -8.40 10.45
CA GLY A 289 11.30 -7.36 9.46
C GLY A 289 10.67 -6.09 10.05
N ALA A 290 9.93 -5.36 9.22
CA ALA A 290 9.39 -4.04 9.56
C ALA A 290 7.98 -4.11 10.17
N VAL A 291 7.67 -3.23 11.12
CA VAL A 291 6.32 -3.08 11.69
C VAL A 291 5.67 -1.81 11.15
N TYR A 292 4.39 -1.91 10.75
CA TYR A 292 3.63 -0.76 10.25
C TYR A 292 2.36 -0.48 11.06
N ALA A 293 2.10 0.81 11.33
CA ALA A 293 0.81 1.28 11.80
C ALA A 293 0.52 2.71 11.29
N ASP A 294 -0.75 3.13 11.24
CA ASP A 294 -1.07 4.52 10.90
C ASP A 294 -0.43 5.51 11.88
N GLN A 295 -0.56 5.17 13.17
CA GLN A 295 0.16 5.74 14.30
C GLN A 295 0.55 4.61 15.24
N MET A 296 1.70 4.70 15.90
CA MET A 296 2.07 3.72 16.93
C MET A 296 2.77 4.32 18.13
N ARG A 297 2.59 3.68 19.28
CA ARG A 297 3.46 3.82 20.44
C ARG A 297 4.21 2.50 20.65
N VAL A 298 5.54 2.58 20.79
CA VAL A 298 6.38 1.39 20.92
C VAL A 298 7.09 1.40 22.27
N GLU A 299 6.99 0.27 22.97
CA GLU A 299 7.47 0.08 24.34
C GLU A 299 8.39 -1.15 24.43
N GLY A 300 9.65 -0.98 24.01
CA GLY A 300 10.68 -2.02 24.04
C GLY A 300 11.14 -2.49 22.65
N ALA A 301 12.29 -3.17 22.60
CA ALA A 301 12.88 -3.70 21.37
C ALA A 301 12.58 -5.21 21.27
N TYR A 302 11.60 -5.60 20.45
CA TYR A 302 11.17 -7.01 20.26
C TYR A 302 11.71 -7.63 18.97
N GLY A 303 12.94 -7.27 18.59
CA GLY A 303 13.62 -7.79 17.39
C GLY A 303 13.18 -7.17 16.07
N ALA A 304 12.23 -6.23 16.07
CA ALA A 304 11.82 -5.51 14.86
C ALA A 304 13.02 -4.79 14.21
N GLU A 305 13.15 -4.91 12.90
CA GLU A 305 14.27 -4.30 12.16
C GLU A 305 14.01 -2.83 11.83
N ARG A 306 12.74 -2.47 11.61
CA ARG A 306 12.30 -1.13 11.21
C ARG A 306 10.89 -0.83 11.72
N LEU A 307 10.60 0.45 11.89
CA LEU A 307 9.27 0.98 12.21
C LEU A 307 8.82 1.94 11.11
N ALA A 308 7.63 1.70 10.56
CA ALA A 308 7.03 2.52 9.52
C ALA A 308 5.68 3.07 9.99
N GLY A 309 5.47 4.37 9.83
CA GLY A 309 4.22 5.03 10.21
C GLY A 309 3.71 5.96 9.13
N ARG A 310 2.39 6.21 9.09
CA ARG A 310 1.86 7.25 8.19
C ARG A 310 1.92 8.62 8.83
N SER A 311 1.39 8.76 10.05
CA SER A 311 1.16 10.06 10.69
C SER A 311 1.86 10.28 12.04
N GLY A 312 2.37 9.23 12.69
CA GLY A 312 3.15 9.40 13.92
C GLY A 312 3.72 8.10 14.48
N ILE A 313 4.89 8.19 15.11
CA ILE A 313 5.52 7.11 15.88
C ILE A 313 6.02 7.73 17.18
N GLU A 314 5.62 7.16 18.30
CA GLU A 314 6.09 7.53 19.64
C GLU A 314 6.96 6.41 20.20
N LEU A 315 8.23 6.72 20.46
CA LEU A 315 9.18 5.82 21.12
C LEU A 315 9.28 6.23 22.58
N THR A 316 8.90 5.33 23.48
CA THR A 316 8.92 5.60 24.94
C THR A 316 10.32 5.51 25.55
N GLN A 317 11.23 4.81 24.87
CA GLN A 317 12.62 4.61 25.27
C GLN A 317 13.50 4.42 24.03
N GLU A 318 14.81 4.59 24.20
CA GLU A 318 15.77 4.23 23.17
C GLU A 318 15.72 2.72 22.92
N MET A 319 15.71 2.33 21.64
CA MET A 319 15.59 0.94 21.23
C MET A 319 16.53 0.61 20.07
N ASP A 320 16.96 -0.64 20.02
CA ASP A 320 17.75 -1.17 18.91
C ASP A 320 16.82 -1.70 17.82
N LEU A 321 16.96 -1.16 16.61
CA LEU A 321 16.23 -1.55 15.41
C LEU A 321 17.24 -1.99 14.35
N GLY A 322 17.32 -3.29 14.10
CA GLY A 322 18.24 -3.84 13.10
C GLY A 322 19.73 -3.55 13.37
N GLY A 323 20.13 -3.42 14.64
CA GLY A 323 21.50 -3.08 15.05
C GLY A 323 21.78 -1.58 15.13
N VAL A 324 20.75 -0.73 15.04
CA VAL A 324 20.85 0.72 15.16
C VAL A 324 20.00 1.21 16.32
N SER A 325 20.66 1.89 17.27
CA SER A 325 20.01 2.54 18.40
C SER A 325 19.27 3.79 17.95
N VAL A 326 17.98 3.88 18.27
CA VAL A 326 17.10 4.99 17.91
C VAL A 326 16.33 5.47 19.14
N GLY A 327 16.39 6.77 19.39
CA GLY A 327 15.67 7.46 20.47
C GLY A 327 14.41 8.20 20.00
N ALA A 328 13.71 8.82 20.95
CA ALA A 328 12.49 9.61 20.68
C ALA A 328 12.73 10.83 19.76
N ASP A 329 13.98 11.25 19.58
CA ASP A 329 14.42 12.34 18.73
C ASP A 329 14.73 11.92 17.27
N PHE A 330 14.35 10.71 16.86
CA PHE A 330 14.61 10.19 15.51
C PHE A 330 14.16 11.11 14.36
N ASP A 331 13.11 11.93 14.58
CA ASP A 331 12.57 12.86 13.58
C ASP A 331 13.07 14.31 13.76
N ALA A 332 13.99 14.55 14.69
CA ALA A 332 14.58 15.86 14.90
C ALA A 332 15.42 16.29 13.67
N MET A 333 15.51 17.61 13.45
CA MET A 333 16.32 18.16 12.37
C MET A 333 17.80 17.78 12.54
N GLY A 334 18.43 17.27 11.48
CA GLY A 334 19.83 16.84 11.49
C GLY A 334 20.00 15.38 11.92
N GLU A 335 19.09 14.82 12.71
CA GLU A 335 19.20 13.44 13.20
C GLU A 335 18.91 12.43 12.09
N ARG A 336 17.90 12.70 11.25
CA ARG A 336 17.62 11.88 10.06
C ARG A 336 18.78 11.86 9.09
N GLU A 337 19.38 13.02 8.82
CA GLU A 337 20.54 13.16 7.96
C GLU A 337 21.77 12.46 8.55
N ARG A 338 21.94 12.52 9.87
CA ARG A 338 22.99 11.80 10.59
C ARG A 338 22.80 10.28 10.47
N LEU A 339 21.59 9.77 10.69
CA LEU A 339 21.27 8.34 10.56
C LEU A 339 21.50 7.86 9.12
N GLN A 340 21.03 8.63 8.14
CA GLN A 340 21.24 8.34 6.71
C GLN A 340 22.73 8.31 6.35
N ALA A 341 23.51 9.30 6.81
CA ALA A 341 24.94 9.36 6.57
C ALA A 341 25.71 8.22 7.25
N ALA A 342 25.29 7.82 8.46
CA ALA A 342 25.90 6.74 9.20
C ALA A 342 25.66 5.37 8.55
N GLN A 343 24.46 5.13 8.02
CA GLN A 343 24.14 3.85 7.38
C GLN A 343 24.51 3.81 5.89
N GLY A 344 24.67 4.96 5.23
CA GLY A 344 24.95 5.03 3.79
C GLY A 344 23.79 4.53 2.91
N THR A 345 22.56 4.52 3.45
CA THR A 345 21.34 4.08 2.75
C THR A 345 20.19 5.05 3.03
N ASP A 346 19.24 5.11 2.08
CA ASP A 346 17.98 5.86 2.22
C ASP A 346 16.96 5.13 3.13
N ALA A 347 17.26 3.89 3.54
CA ALA A 347 16.46 3.13 4.49
C ALA A 347 16.67 3.67 5.91
N LEU A 348 15.68 4.38 6.44
CA LEU A 348 15.70 4.80 7.84
C LEU A 348 15.12 3.69 8.74
N PRO A 349 15.71 3.43 9.93
CA PRO A 349 15.16 2.49 10.90
C PRO A 349 13.74 2.87 11.36
N VAL A 350 13.47 4.17 11.45
CA VAL A 350 12.15 4.72 11.76
C VAL A 350 11.79 5.72 10.68
N ALA A 351 10.65 5.52 10.03
CA ALA A 351 10.24 6.31 8.88
C ALA A 351 8.75 6.66 8.91
N LEU A 352 8.46 7.93 8.61
CA LEU A 352 7.09 8.41 8.41
C LEU A 352 6.85 8.70 6.93
N SER A 353 5.79 8.13 6.35
CA SER A 353 5.45 8.42 4.96
C SER A 353 5.11 9.90 4.75
N ALA A 354 4.51 10.57 5.74
CA ALA A 354 4.21 12.00 5.71
C ALA A 354 5.46 12.90 5.58
N ASN A 355 6.63 12.40 6.00
CA ASN A 355 7.89 13.15 5.90
C ASN A 355 8.53 13.04 4.52
N SER A 356 8.10 12.07 3.69
CA SER A 356 8.61 11.88 2.33
C SER A 356 7.78 12.69 1.32
N GLY A 357 8.41 13.63 0.62
CA GLY A 357 7.70 14.59 -0.21
C GLY A 357 7.10 14.07 -1.52
N ARG A 358 7.61 12.94 -2.05
CA ARG A 358 7.19 12.35 -3.34
C ARG A 358 6.52 10.98 -3.17
N LEU A 359 5.95 10.73 -1.99
CA LEU A 359 5.41 9.44 -1.61
C LEU A 359 4.08 9.60 -0.88
N SER A 360 3.14 8.70 -1.16
CA SER A 360 1.90 8.55 -0.40
C SER A 360 1.69 7.08 -0.11
N PHE A 361 1.39 6.75 1.15
CA PHE A 361 1.02 5.41 1.57
C PHE A 361 -0.40 5.44 2.12
N MET A 362 -1.27 4.59 1.58
CA MET A 362 -2.68 4.52 1.94
C MET A 362 -3.06 3.08 2.25
N PRO A 363 -3.31 2.74 3.53
CA PRO A 363 -3.82 1.42 3.88
C PRO A 363 -5.30 1.29 3.49
N LEU A 364 -5.64 0.17 2.85
CA LEU A 364 -7.01 -0.21 2.49
C LEU A 364 -7.23 -1.67 2.93
N PRO A 365 -8.40 -2.08 3.42
CA PRO A 365 -9.59 -1.34 3.78
C PRO A 365 -9.61 -0.97 5.27
N THR A 366 -10.58 -0.16 5.67
CA THR A 366 -10.80 0.14 7.09
C THR A 366 -12.23 -0.23 7.51
N GLY A 367 -12.33 -0.86 8.67
CA GLY A 367 -13.56 -1.10 9.39
C GLY A 367 -14.40 -2.30 8.96
N LEU A 368 -15.59 -2.37 9.55
CA LEU A 368 -16.58 -3.44 9.37
C LEU A 368 -17.03 -3.69 7.92
N PRO A 369 -17.09 -2.69 6.99
CA PRO A 369 -17.46 -2.95 5.60
C PRO A 369 -16.59 -4.00 4.91
N TYR A 370 -15.34 -4.20 5.37
CA TYR A 370 -14.52 -5.29 4.87
C TYR A 370 -15.10 -6.68 5.11
N LEU A 371 -15.69 -6.86 6.29
CA LEU A 371 -16.20 -8.13 6.79
C LEU A 371 -17.59 -8.43 6.24
N GLN A 372 -18.34 -7.40 5.84
CA GLN A 372 -19.72 -7.53 5.39
C GLN A 372 -19.81 -7.82 3.89
N ARG A 373 -20.95 -8.38 3.49
CA ARG A 373 -21.36 -8.49 2.09
C ARG A 373 -22.45 -7.49 1.77
N ALA A 374 -22.46 -7.07 0.51
CA ALA A 374 -23.57 -6.31 -0.02
C ALA A 374 -24.88 -7.11 0.11
N PRO A 375 -26.01 -6.47 0.43
CA PRO A 375 -27.33 -7.11 0.41
C PRO A 375 -27.62 -7.78 -0.94
N VAL A 376 -28.45 -8.81 -0.94
CA VAL A 376 -28.87 -9.50 -2.16
C VAL A 376 -29.55 -8.50 -3.11
N GLY A 377 -29.03 -8.38 -4.33
CA GLY A 377 -29.55 -7.46 -5.36
C GLY A 377 -28.83 -6.11 -5.45
N ALA A 378 -27.94 -5.78 -4.51
CA ALA A 378 -27.06 -4.63 -4.62
C ALA A 378 -25.90 -4.94 -5.57
N SER A 379 -25.68 -4.09 -6.58
CA SER A 379 -24.49 -4.16 -7.43
C SER A 379 -23.39 -3.31 -6.80
N LEU A 380 -22.26 -3.94 -6.47
CA LEU A 380 -21.07 -3.21 -6.02
C LEU A 380 -20.39 -2.55 -7.22
N ASN A 381 -19.82 -1.36 -7.02
CA ASN A 381 -18.90 -0.78 -7.99
C ASN A 381 -17.50 -1.43 -7.92
N ALA A 382 -16.61 -1.08 -8.85
CA ALA A 382 -15.27 -1.66 -8.91
C ALA A 382 -14.44 -1.35 -7.65
N TRP A 383 -14.61 -0.15 -7.06
CA TRP A 383 -13.96 0.22 -5.80
C TRP A 383 -14.45 -0.65 -4.63
N GLU A 384 -15.76 -0.75 -4.44
CA GLU A 384 -16.37 -1.55 -3.37
C GLU A 384 -15.99 -3.03 -3.49
N THR A 385 -15.94 -3.55 -4.72
CA THR A 385 -15.49 -4.92 -4.98
C THR A 385 -14.01 -5.11 -4.66
N TYR A 386 -13.19 -4.09 -4.94
CA TYR A 386 -11.75 -4.11 -4.66
C TYR A 386 -11.47 -4.19 -3.17
N ILE A 387 -12.17 -3.37 -2.38
CA ILE A 387 -11.94 -3.25 -0.94
C ILE A 387 -12.73 -4.25 -0.09
N ALA A 388 -13.81 -4.87 -0.56
CA ALA A 388 -14.67 -5.74 0.28
C ALA A 388 -14.19 -7.21 0.31
N GLY A 389 -13.60 -7.63 1.44
CA GLY A 389 -13.15 -9.00 1.66
C GLY A 389 -14.32 -10.01 1.67
N GLY A 390 -15.41 -9.68 2.36
CA GLY A 390 -16.59 -10.53 2.44
C GLY A 390 -17.25 -10.77 1.08
N ALA A 391 -17.31 -9.75 0.21
CA ALA A 391 -17.91 -9.83 -1.12
C ALA A 391 -17.11 -10.70 -2.10
N ARG A 392 -15.79 -10.76 -1.94
CA ARG A 392 -14.85 -11.55 -2.75
C ARG A 392 -14.87 -13.05 -2.45
N CYS A 393 -15.48 -13.48 -1.35
CA CYS A 393 -15.57 -14.90 -1.00
C CYS A 393 -16.49 -15.65 -1.99
N PRO A 394 -16.02 -16.73 -2.65
CA PRO A 394 -16.81 -17.59 -3.53
C PRO A 394 -17.79 -18.48 -2.76
N VAL A 395 -17.50 -18.80 -1.50
CA VAL A 395 -18.40 -19.54 -0.62
C VAL A 395 -19.05 -18.58 0.37
N THR A 396 -20.36 -18.66 0.52
CA THR A 396 -21.10 -17.92 1.54
C THR A 396 -21.92 -18.88 2.39
N VAL A 397 -21.81 -18.78 3.71
CA VAL A 397 -22.57 -19.53 4.69
C VAL A 397 -23.39 -18.53 5.50
N GLU A 398 -24.68 -18.44 5.20
CA GLU A 398 -25.60 -17.49 5.83
C GLU A 398 -26.57 -18.26 6.74
N THR A 399 -26.63 -17.90 8.02
CA THR A 399 -27.69 -18.38 8.92
C THR A 399 -28.99 -17.67 8.59
N ILE A 400 -30.02 -18.44 8.26
CA ILE A 400 -31.33 -17.92 7.81
C ILE A 400 -32.46 -18.22 8.81
N ARG A 401 -32.26 -19.18 9.71
CA ARG A 401 -33.17 -19.49 10.83
C ARG A 401 -32.35 -19.95 12.03
N VAL A 402 -32.82 -19.56 13.20
CA VAL A 402 -32.29 -19.98 14.51
C VAL A 402 -33.43 -20.56 15.37
N VAL A 403 -33.13 -21.03 16.58
CA VAL A 403 -34.14 -21.61 17.50
C VAL A 403 -35.14 -20.55 17.95
N SER A 404 -34.66 -19.41 18.45
CA SER A 404 -35.50 -18.29 18.89
C SER A 404 -34.71 -16.97 18.92
N PHE A 405 -35.35 -15.85 19.22
CA PHE A 405 -34.65 -14.57 19.39
C PHE A 405 -33.69 -14.56 20.59
N GLU A 406 -33.90 -15.43 21.59
CA GLU A 406 -33.03 -15.57 22.76
C GLU A 406 -31.96 -16.64 22.55
N ASP A 407 -32.25 -17.66 21.74
CA ASP A 407 -31.31 -18.71 21.36
C ASP A 407 -30.98 -18.63 19.87
N GLN A 408 -29.85 -17.97 19.57
CA GLN A 408 -29.33 -17.81 18.21
C GLN A 408 -28.69 -19.09 17.63
N THR A 409 -28.97 -20.28 18.18
CA THR A 409 -28.48 -21.56 17.63
C THR A 409 -29.05 -21.78 16.22
N PRO A 410 -28.20 -21.93 15.19
CA PRO A 410 -28.66 -22.11 13.81
C PRO A 410 -29.47 -23.39 13.60
N THR A 411 -30.65 -23.23 13.00
CA THR A 411 -31.52 -24.35 12.58
C THR A 411 -31.63 -24.47 11.07
N ALA A 412 -31.27 -23.42 10.32
CA ALA A 412 -31.11 -23.48 8.88
C ALA A 412 -30.00 -22.56 8.35
N LEU A 413 -29.23 -23.08 7.39
CA LEU A 413 -28.15 -22.36 6.71
C LEU A 413 -28.43 -22.31 5.21
N ARG A 414 -28.04 -21.21 4.58
CA ARG A 414 -27.94 -21.08 3.13
C ARG A 414 -26.47 -21.07 2.75
N VAL A 415 -26.05 -22.12 2.05
CA VAL A 415 -24.66 -22.25 1.57
C VAL A 415 -24.65 -22.02 0.07
N ARG A 416 -23.90 -21.01 -0.39
CA ARG A 416 -23.62 -20.78 -1.82
C ARG A 416 -22.15 -21.05 -2.09
N PHE A 417 -21.85 -21.64 -3.24
CA PHE A 417 -20.49 -21.97 -3.66
C PHE A 417 -20.40 -22.06 -5.18
N LEU A 418 -19.18 -22.03 -5.72
CA LEU A 418 -18.95 -22.17 -7.15
C LEU A 418 -19.00 -23.65 -7.57
N ASN A 419 -19.60 -23.92 -8.73
CA ASN A 419 -19.52 -25.19 -9.42
C ASN A 419 -18.24 -25.28 -10.28
N PRO A 420 -17.88 -26.46 -10.82
CA PRO A 420 -16.66 -26.62 -11.63
C PRO A 420 -16.59 -25.69 -12.85
N ALA A 421 -17.75 -25.31 -13.42
CA ALA A 421 -17.89 -24.41 -14.56
C ALA A 421 -17.87 -22.91 -14.19
N GLY A 422 -17.79 -22.56 -12.90
CA GLY A 422 -17.77 -21.17 -12.42
C GLY A 422 -19.15 -20.56 -12.14
N GLY A 423 -20.24 -21.31 -12.34
CA GLY A 423 -21.58 -20.89 -11.92
C GLY A 423 -21.78 -21.02 -10.41
N THR A 424 -22.67 -20.22 -9.83
CA THR A 424 -23.02 -20.33 -8.40
C THR A 424 -24.09 -21.40 -8.18
N LYS A 425 -23.87 -22.29 -7.21
CA LYS A 425 -24.86 -23.25 -6.71
C LYS A 425 -25.24 -22.88 -5.28
N GLN A 426 -26.49 -23.16 -4.90
CA GLN A 426 -27.00 -22.93 -3.56
C GLN A 426 -27.58 -24.22 -2.98
N VAL A 427 -27.27 -24.49 -1.71
CA VAL A 427 -27.84 -25.57 -0.91
C VAL A 427 -28.38 -24.96 0.38
N THR A 428 -29.64 -25.26 0.71
CA THR A 428 -30.22 -24.88 2.00
C THR A 428 -30.18 -26.08 2.92
N LEU A 429 -29.43 -25.97 4.01
CA LEU A 429 -29.34 -26.96 5.08
C LEU A 429 -30.39 -26.64 6.15
N GLN A 430 -31.18 -27.63 6.56
CA GLN A 430 -32.21 -27.53 7.59
C GLN A 430 -32.09 -28.70 8.56
N ARG A 431 -32.02 -28.38 9.86
CA ARG A 431 -31.97 -29.38 10.93
C ARG A 431 -33.15 -30.35 10.82
N ASP A 432 -32.85 -31.63 11.07
CA ASP A 432 -33.80 -32.76 10.97
C ASP A 432 -34.41 -33.04 9.59
N VAL A 433 -33.97 -32.33 8.54
CA VAL A 433 -34.39 -32.57 7.14
C VAL A 433 -33.22 -33.10 6.32
N ASN A 434 -32.20 -32.27 6.12
CA ASN A 434 -31.01 -32.60 5.33
C ASN A 434 -29.70 -32.16 6.01
N TRP A 435 -29.80 -31.69 7.26
CA TRP A 435 -28.66 -31.30 8.09
C TRP A 435 -28.63 -32.08 9.41
N PRO A 436 -28.22 -33.37 9.36
CA PRO A 436 -28.15 -34.20 10.56
C PRO A 436 -27.14 -33.65 11.57
N THR A 437 -27.44 -33.84 12.85
CA THR A 437 -26.50 -33.61 13.95
C THR A 437 -25.33 -34.59 13.86
N VAL A 438 -24.22 -34.29 14.53
CA VAL A 438 -23.02 -35.15 14.52
C VAL A 438 -23.29 -36.60 14.98
N PHE A 439 -24.34 -36.82 15.78
CA PHE A 439 -24.75 -38.14 16.29
C PHE A 439 -25.69 -38.90 15.35
N GLN A 440 -26.26 -38.23 14.35
CA GLN A 440 -27.15 -38.84 13.36
C GLN A 440 -26.33 -39.36 12.15
N PRO A 441 -26.82 -40.40 11.43
CA PRO A 441 -26.16 -40.91 10.24
C PRO A 441 -25.87 -39.81 9.21
N GLY A 442 -24.62 -39.75 8.73
CA GLY A 442 -24.16 -38.74 7.78
C GLY A 442 -23.79 -37.38 8.39
N GLY A 443 -24.09 -37.13 9.66
CA GLY A 443 -23.76 -35.86 10.34
C GLY A 443 -22.27 -35.57 10.42
N SER A 444 -21.45 -36.60 10.61
CA SER A 444 -19.98 -36.48 10.66
C SER A 444 -19.33 -36.14 9.32
N ALA A 445 -20.08 -36.17 8.21
CA ALA A 445 -19.59 -35.81 6.87
C ALA A 445 -19.94 -34.36 6.48
N VAL A 446 -20.74 -33.66 7.28
CA VAL A 446 -21.14 -32.27 7.00
C VAL A 446 -20.13 -31.32 7.63
N PRO A 447 -19.58 -30.34 6.88
CA PRO A 447 -18.55 -29.42 7.39
C PRO A 447 -19.10 -28.35 8.34
N PHE A 448 -20.40 -28.37 8.63
CA PHE A 448 -21.10 -27.40 9.45
C PHE A 448 -21.87 -28.13 10.55
N GLN A 449 -21.65 -27.76 11.81
CA GLN A 449 -22.43 -28.25 12.96
C GLN A 449 -22.74 -27.10 13.93
N THR A 450 -23.45 -27.36 15.02
CA THR A 450 -23.79 -26.37 16.03
C THR A 450 -23.26 -26.82 17.38
N GLU A 451 -22.68 -25.89 18.13
CA GLU A 451 -22.07 -26.13 19.43
C GLU A 451 -22.37 -24.92 20.33
N LEU A 452 -22.53 -25.17 21.63
CA LEU A 452 -22.56 -24.11 22.64
C LEU A 452 -21.16 -23.99 23.23
N THR A 453 -20.65 -22.76 23.31
CA THR A 453 -19.40 -22.49 24.06
C THR A 453 -19.62 -22.71 25.56
N ASN A 454 -18.53 -22.77 26.33
CA ASN A 454 -18.60 -22.86 27.79
C ASN A 454 -19.41 -21.73 28.44
N ASN A 455 -19.46 -20.55 27.82
CA ASN A 455 -20.26 -19.40 28.27
C ASN A 455 -21.68 -19.41 27.68
N SER A 456 -22.16 -20.58 27.24
CA SER A 456 -23.50 -20.81 26.67
C SER A 456 -23.83 -19.98 25.43
N ARG A 457 -22.82 -19.50 24.69
CA ARG A 457 -23.06 -18.78 23.42
C ARG A 457 -23.29 -19.76 22.28
N SER A 458 -24.32 -19.47 21.48
CA SER A 458 -24.73 -20.28 20.34
C SER A 458 -23.79 -20.09 19.15
N CYS A 459 -23.05 -21.13 18.78
CA CYS A 459 -22.11 -21.05 17.66
C CYS A 459 -22.43 -22.02 16.52
N LEU A 460 -22.10 -21.58 15.31
CA LEU A 460 -21.89 -22.44 14.15
C LEU A 460 -20.44 -22.97 14.20
N THR A 461 -20.26 -24.28 14.10
CA THR A 461 -18.93 -24.92 14.01
C THR A 461 -18.62 -25.26 12.56
N PHE A 462 -17.45 -24.86 12.09
CA PHE A 462 -16.92 -25.14 10.76
C PHE A 462 -15.73 -26.11 10.85
N TYR A 463 -15.78 -27.16 10.01
CA TYR A 463 -14.73 -28.16 9.88
C TYR A 463 -14.06 -28.05 8.49
N PRO A 464 -12.91 -27.36 8.37
CA PRO A 464 -12.22 -27.20 7.09
C PRO A 464 -11.85 -28.53 6.42
N ALA A 465 -11.48 -29.55 7.20
CA ALA A 465 -11.10 -30.86 6.66
C ALA A 465 -12.23 -31.55 5.87
N LEU A 466 -13.50 -31.27 6.19
CA LEU A 466 -14.66 -31.92 5.57
C LEU A 466 -15.20 -31.17 4.34
N LEU A 467 -14.81 -29.89 4.18
CA LEU A 467 -15.41 -29.00 3.17
C LEU A 467 -15.23 -29.52 1.74
N ASN A 468 -14.02 -30.00 1.39
CA ASN A 468 -13.72 -30.42 0.02
C ASN A 468 -14.58 -31.59 -0.43
N ALA A 469 -14.69 -32.64 0.40
CA ALA A 469 -15.50 -33.82 0.09
C ALA A 469 -17.00 -33.45 0.00
N TRP A 470 -17.46 -32.59 0.92
CA TRP A 470 -18.85 -32.13 0.92
C TRP A 470 -19.20 -31.31 -0.33
N LEU A 471 -18.33 -30.35 -0.72
CA LEU A 471 -18.52 -29.54 -1.93
C LEU A 471 -18.65 -30.44 -3.17
N GLN A 472 -17.75 -31.41 -3.33
CA GLN A 472 -17.80 -32.35 -4.45
C GLN A 472 -19.09 -33.17 -4.45
N GLY A 473 -19.50 -33.69 -3.27
CA GLY A 473 -20.77 -34.42 -3.11
C GLY A 473 -22.01 -33.58 -3.46
N GLN A 474 -21.93 -32.25 -3.30
CA GLN A 474 -22.97 -31.31 -3.70
C GLN A 474 -22.80 -30.77 -5.12
N GLY A 475 -21.89 -31.31 -5.94
CA GLY A 475 -21.63 -30.84 -7.32
C GLY A 475 -20.94 -29.47 -7.41
N GLY A 476 -20.25 -29.06 -6.34
CA GLY A 476 -19.40 -27.88 -6.28
C GLY A 476 -18.00 -28.13 -6.84
N ALA A 477 -17.26 -27.05 -7.08
CA ALA A 477 -15.84 -27.11 -7.32
C ALA A 477 -15.06 -27.44 -6.04
N THR A 478 -13.85 -27.98 -6.21
CA THR A 478 -12.93 -28.30 -5.12
C THR A 478 -12.42 -27.04 -4.41
N VAL A 479 -11.79 -27.24 -3.25
CA VAL A 479 -11.28 -26.14 -2.40
C VAL A 479 -10.28 -25.19 -3.08
N PRO A 480 -9.48 -25.55 -4.12
CA PRO A 480 -8.69 -24.56 -4.85
C PRO A 480 -9.50 -23.46 -5.55
N LYS A 481 -10.78 -23.71 -5.91
CA LYS A 481 -11.69 -22.68 -6.45
C LYS A 481 -12.60 -22.08 -5.37
N ASN A 482 -12.98 -22.88 -4.38
CA ASN A 482 -13.83 -22.49 -3.24
C ASN A 482 -12.96 -22.28 -1.98
N ASN A 483 -11.91 -21.47 -2.11
CA ASN A 483 -10.85 -21.29 -1.12
C ASN A 483 -11.11 -20.16 -0.12
N SER A 484 -12.23 -19.44 -0.22
CA SER A 484 -12.60 -18.41 0.75
C SER A 484 -14.08 -18.46 1.13
N LEU A 485 -14.35 -18.29 2.43
CA LEU A 485 -15.66 -18.45 3.03
C LEU A 485 -16.05 -17.18 3.78
N HIS A 486 -17.24 -16.66 3.45
CA HIS A 486 -17.90 -15.65 4.24
C HIS A 486 -18.97 -16.29 5.13
N PHE A 487 -18.87 -16.10 6.45
CA PHE A 487 -19.89 -16.51 7.42
C PHE A 487 -20.70 -15.31 7.87
N GLY A 488 -22.03 -15.39 7.86
CA GLY A 488 -22.87 -14.28 8.33
C GLY A 488 -24.28 -14.73 8.70
N VAL A 489 -25.11 -13.75 9.04
CA VAL A 489 -26.54 -13.95 9.33
C VAL A 489 -27.37 -13.11 8.37
N ASP A 490 -28.51 -13.66 7.94
CA ASP A 490 -29.47 -12.97 7.08
C ASP A 490 -30.77 -12.78 7.86
N ALA A 491 -30.82 -11.70 8.65
CA ALA A 491 -31.99 -11.34 9.45
C ALA A 491 -33.21 -10.96 8.59
N THR A 492 -33.04 -10.68 7.30
CA THR A 492 -34.15 -10.25 6.43
C THR A 492 -35.11 -11.40 6.10
N VAL A 493 -34.63 -12.64 6.11
CA VAL A 493 -35.45 -13.83 5.82
C VAL A 493 -36.32 -14.25 6.99
N ASN A 494 -35.84 -14.09 8.23
CA ASN A 494 -36.61 -14.39 9.41
C ASN A 494 -36.31 -13.39 10.55
N PRO A 495 -36.83 -12.16 10.45
CA PRO A 495 -36.53 -11.08 11.39
C PRO A 495 -37.13 -11.33 12.79
N LEU A 496 -38.04 -12.29 12.93
CA LEU A 496 -38.67 -12.64 14.21
C LEU A 496 -37.77 -13.50 15.11
N THR A 497 -36.77 -14.18 14.52
CA THR A 497 -35.91 -15.11 15.26
C THR A 497 -34.42 -14.80 15.09
N VAL A 498 -33.99 -14.37 13.90
CA VAL A 498 -32.59 -14.07 13.61
C VAL A 498 -32.28 -12.61 13.97
N ARG A 499 -31.30 -12.41 14.85
CA ARG A 499 -30.79 -11.07 15.19
C ARG A 499 -29.96 -10.48 14.06
N ALA A 500 -30.06 -9.16 13.90
CA ALA A 500 -29.08 -8.42 13.10
C ALA A 500 -27.73 -8.42 13.82
N LEU A 501 -26.65 -8.34 13.05
CA LEU A 501 -25.28 -8.32 13.58
C LEU A 501 -25.04 -7.06 14.42
N SER A 502 -24.53 -7.23 15.64
CA SER A 502 -24.05 -6.12 16.46
C SER A 502 -22.62 -5.72 16.08
N ASN A 503 -22.26 -4.47 16.33
CA ASN A 503 -20.89 -3.97 16.16
C ASN A 503 -20.49 -3.09 17.37
N PRO A 504 -19.58 -3.55 18.25
CA PRO A 504 -18.95 -4.87 18.26
C PRO A 504 -19.96 -6.02 18.53
N PRO A 505 -19.60 -7.30 18.24
CA PRO A 505 -20.51 -8.43 18.47
C PRO A 505 -20.95 -8.54 19.93
N ALA A 506 -22.26 -8.60 20.17
CA ALA A 506 -22.83 -8.72 21.51
C ALA A 506 -22.59 -10.13 22.10
N ALA A 507 -22.93 -10.32 23.38
CA ALA A 507 -22.81 -11.63 24.02
C ALA A 507 -23.87 -12.61 23.50
N GLU A 508 -25.05 -12.11 23.12
CA GLU A 508 -26.18 -12.89 22.60
C GLU A 508 -26.09 -13.15 21.09
N ASP A 509 -25.12 -12.53 20.40
CA ASP A 509 -24.91 -12.75 18.97
C ASP A 509 -24.36 -14.16 18.71
N MET A 510 -24.75 -14.73 17.58
CA MET A 510 -24.20 -15.99 17.08
C MET A 510 -22.68 -15.89 16.90
N CYS A 511 -21.96 -16.97 17.20
CA CYS A 511 -20.52 -17.08 17.00
C CYS A 511 -20.15 -18.15 15.95
N LEU A 512 -18.89 -18.13 15.52
CA LEU A 512 -18.28 -19.15 14.66
C LEU A 512 -17.18 -19.87 15.44
N ILE A 513 -17.10 -21.19 15.34
CA ILE A 513 -15.98 -21.98 15.86
C ILE A 513 -15.32 -22.69 14.68
N ILE A 514 -13.99 -22.66 14.61
CA ILE A 514 -13.20 -23.45 13.66
C ILE A 514 -12.64 -24.67 14.41
N ARG A 515 -12.90 -25.87 13.90
CA ARG A 515 -12.40 -27.15 14.46
C ARG A 515 -11.85 -28.05 13.37
N GLN A 516 -11.01 -29.01 13.75
CA GLN A 516 -10.39 -29.97 12.82
C GLN A 516 -9.69 -29.29 11.63
N GLY A 517 -8.98 -28.20 11.90
CA GLY A 517 -8.25 -27.41 10.90
C GLY A 517 -6.75 -27.69 10.88
N LYS A 518 -6.26 -28.72 11.57
CA LYS A 518 -4.83 -28.98 11.77
C LYS A 518 -4.05 -29.14 10.47
N ASP A 519 -4.57 -29.96 9.56
CA ASP A 519 -3.97 -30.22 8.25
C ASP A 519 -4.77 -29.50 7.16
N LEU A 520 -4.19 -28.42 6.62
CA LEU A 520 -4.75 -27.69 5.49
C LEU A 520 -3.96 -27.93 4.19
N THR A 521 -3.09 -28.94 4.12
CA THR A 521 -2.20 -29.16 2.96
C THR A 521 -2.95 -29.34 1.63
N GLY A 522 -4.23 -29.76 1.68
CA GLY A 522 -5.12 -29.83 0.52
C GLY A 522 -5.60 -28.47 -0.02
N TYR A 523 -5.47 -27.39 0.74
CA TYR A 523 -5.80 -26.01 0.35
C TYR A 523 -4.63 -25.37 -0.40
N THR A 524 -4.31 -25.89 -1.59
CA THR A 524 -3.14 -25.44 -2.37
C THR A 524 -3.18 -23.97 -2.81
N ALA A 525 -4.38 -23.37 -2.86
CA ALA A 525 -4.59 -21.95 -3.13
C ALA A 525 -4.87 -21.14 -1.85
N GLY A 526 -4.62 -21.72 -0.67
CA GLY A 526 -4.91 -21.15 0.64
C GLY A 526 -6.36 -21.31 1.11
N LEU A 527 -6.63 -20.81 2.30
CA LEU A 527 -7.94 -20.72 2.94
C LEU A 527 -8.13 -19.33 3.53
N SER A 528 -9.26 -18.67 3.24
CA SER A 528 -9.64 -17.44 3.94
C SER A 528 -11.01 -17.55 4.58
N ILE A 529 -11.12 -17.04 5.81
CA ILE A 529 -12.36 -16.99 6.57
C ILE A 529 -12.66 -15.52 6.86
N VAL A 530 -13.82 -15.05 6.41
CA VAL A 530 -14.30 -13.68 6.65
C VAL A 530 -15.63 -13.77 7.40
N ALA A 531 -15.72 -13.15 8.57
CA ALA A 531 -16.94 -13.16 9.36
C ALA A 531 -17.11 -11.83 10.12
N PRO A 532 -18.23 -11.11 10.00
CA PRO A 532 -18.57 -10.02 10.90
C PRO A 532 -19.08 -10.53 12.27
N LEU A 533 -18.55 -11.67 12.72
CA LEU A 533 -18.94 -12.41 13.92
C LEU A 533 -17.72 -12.56 14.84
N ARG A 534 -17.99 -13.02 16.07
CA ARG A 534 -16.96 -13.56 16.95
C ARG A 534 -16.53 -14.94 16.46
N VAL A 535 -15.23 -15.12 16.20
CA VAL A 535 -14.65 -16.37 15.71
C VAL A 535 -13.75 -16.98 16.78
N TYR A 536 -13.99 -18.25 17.11
CA TYR A 536 -13.17 -19.04 18.01
C TYR A 536 -12.33 -20.04 17.21
N VAL A 537 -11.02 -20.07 17.46
CA VAL A 537 -10.13 -21.14 17.02
C VAL A 537 -10.14 -22.23 18.10
N GLY A 538 -10.89 -23.32 17.87
CA GLY A 538 -11.18 -24.31 18.91
C GLY A 538 -10.05 -25.33 19.15
N ASP A 539 -9.30 -25.66 18.11
CA ASP A 539 -8.24 -26.68 18.09
C ASP A 539 -7.06 -26.21 17.22
N ASP A 540 -5.97 -26.98 17.11
CA ASP A 540 -4.84 -26.69 16.20
C ASP A 540 -5.33 -26.34 14.80
N LEU A 541 -4.78 -25.26 14.23
CA LEU A 541 -5.14 -24.75 12.92
C LEU A 541 -3.89 -24.54 12.07
N ASN A 542 -3.86 -25.15 10.88
CA ASN A 542 -2.76 -25.03 9.92
C ASN A 542 -1.37 -25.39 10.47
N ALA A 543 -1.26 -26.45 11.26
CA ALA A 543 -0.03 -26.85 11.95
C ALA A 543 0.80 -27.90 11.18
N VAL A 544 0.39 -28.28 9.96
CA VAL A 544 1.11 -29.26 9.13
C VAL A 544 1.73 -28.56 7.91
N PRO A 545 3.07 -28.51 7.79
CA PRO A 545 3.71 -27.92 6.63
C PRO A 545 3.55 -28.85 5.41
N ARG A 546 3.57 -28.25 4.22
CA ARG A 546 3.61 -28.98 2.96
C ARG A 546 4.98 -29.62 2.78
N SER A 547 5.04 -30.71 2.04
CA SER A 547 6.29 -31.43 1.71
C SER A 547 7.27 -30.65 0.82
N GLY A 548 6.92 -29.44 0.39
CA GLY A 548 7.79 -28.55 -0.38
C GLY A 548 7.10 -27.26 -0.78
N VAL A 549 7.92 -26.24 -1.02
CA VAL A 549 7.50 -24.92 -1.48
C VAL A 549 6.79 -25.00 -2.85
N PRO A 550 5.81 -24.14 -3.13
CA PRO A 550 5.21 -24.05 -4.46
C PRO A 550 6.24 -23.68 -5.54
N THR A 551 6.17 -24.34 -6.70
CA THR A 551 7.05 -24.07 -7.84
C THR A 551 6.94 -22.61 -8.28
N GLY A 552 8.08 -22.00 -8.61
CA GLY A 552 8.13 -20.62 -9.11
C GLY A 552 7.79 -19.54 -8.07
N SER A 553 7.68 -19.91 -6.79
CA SER A 553 7.33 -18.98 -5.69
C SER A 553 8.42 -17.95 -5.37
N GLY A 554 9.67 -18.18 -5.80
CA GLY A 554 10.82 -17.39 -5.37
C GLY A 554 11.37 -17.76 -3.98
N LEU A 555 10.75 -18.74 -3.29
CA LEU A 555 11.25 -19.26 -2.03
C LEU A 555 12.40 -20.27 -2.25
N THR A 556 13.33 -20.31 -1.30
CA THR A 556 14.42 -21.30 -1.30
C THR A 556 13.87 -22.72 -1.13
N ALA A 557 14.40 -23.67 -1.91
CA ALA A 557 13.99 -25.06 -1.78
C ALA A 557 14.31 -25.61 -0.38
N GLY A 558 13.35 -26.32 0.22
CA GLY A 558 13.50 -26.92 1.55
C GLY A 558 13.07 -26.02 2.72
N THR A 559 12.66 -24.77 2.49
CA THR A 559 12.02 -23.98 3.55
C THR A 559 10.66 -24.58 3.91
N GLU A 560 10.30 -24.54 5.19
CA GLU A 560 8.95 -24.90 5.62
C GLU A 560 7.94 -23.93 5.00
N PHE A 561 6.84 -24.52 4.54
CA PHE A 561 5.77 -23.80 3.86
C PHE A 561 4.44 -24.34 4.33
N TYR A 562 3.64 -23.48 4.95
CA TYR A 562 2.28 -23.77 5.32
C TYR A 562 1.32 -23.22 4.26
N PRO A 563 0.20 -23.90 3.96
CA PRO A 563 -0.85 -23.33 3.14
C PRO A 563 -1.25 -21.93 3.63
N PRO A 564 -1.42 -20.94 2.74
CA PRO A 564 -1.81 -19.59 3.15
C PRO A 564 -3.14 -19.60 3.88
N LEU A 565 -3.21 -18.97 5.05
CA LEU A 565 -4.42 -18.85 5.86
C LEU A 565 -4.65 -17.39 6.24
N SER A 566 -5.89 -16.92 6.09
CA SER A 566 -6.31 -15.66 6.69
C SER A 566 -7.65 -15.78 7.40
N ILE A 567 -7.77 -15.11 8.55
CA ILE A 567 -9.00 -15.03 9.33
C ILE A 567 -9.29 -13.56 9.60
N PHE A 568 -10.38 -13.06 9.05
CA PHE A 568 -10.88 -11.72 9.32
C PHE A 568 -12.18 -11.84 10.09
N ALA A 569 -12.15 -11.37 11.33
CA ALA A 569 -13.25 -11.46 12.27
C ALA A 569 -13.48 -10.11 12.94
N SER A 570 -14.71 -9.82 13.37
CA SER A 570 -14.97 -8.67 14.24
C SER A 570 -14.30 -8.86 15.60
N GLU A 571 -14.19 -10.11 16.06
CA GLU A 571 -13.46 -10.49 17.26
C GLU A 571 -12.89 -11.90 17.05
N LEU A 572 -11.60 -12.09 17.30
CA LEU A 572 -10.93 -13.40 17.26
C LEU A 572 -10.64 -13.87 18.68
N ARG A 573 -10.88 -15.15 18.94
CA ARG A 573 -10.62 -15.81 20.23
C ARG A 573 -9.96 -17.16 20.04
N VAL A 574 -9.17 -17.56 21.03
CA VAL A 574 -8.48 -18.85 21.01
C VAL A 574 -9.01 -19.74 22.13
N GLY A 575 -9.35 -20.98 21.75
CA GLY A 575 -10.01 -21.95 22.60
C GLY A 575 -11.52 -21.73 22.73
N THR A 576 -12.23 -22.80 23.10
CA THR A 576 -13.67 -22.78 23.39
C THR A 576 -13.98 -23.22 24.83
N THR A 577 -12.95 -23.67 25.55
CA THR A 577 -13.01 -24.15 26.93
C THR A 577 -12.61 -23.05 27.90
N GLY A 578 -13.06 -23.12 29.15
CA GLY A 578 -12.71 -22.18 30.22
C GLY A 578 -11.32 -22.35 30.81
N VAL A 579 -10.43 -23.07 30.11
CA VAL A 579 -9.03 -23.24 30.50
C VAL A 579 -8.19 -22.47 29.48
N ASN A 580 -7.35 -21.56 29.96
CA ASN A 580 -6.37 -20.87 29.12
C ASN A 580 -5.40 -21.91 28.53
N ARG A 581 -5.40 -22.01 27.20
CA ARG A 581 -4.45 -22.83 26.46
C ARG A 581 -3.22 -21.99 26.13
N LEU A 582 -2.06 -22.64 26.06
CA LEU A 582 -0.88 -22.04 25.46
C LEU A 582 -1.17 -21.73 23.99
N ILE A 583 -0.83 -20.52 23.57
CA ILE A 583 -1.00 -20.05 22.21
C ILE A 583 0.40 -19.97 21.58
N ASP A 584 0.57 -20.65 20.46
CA ASP A 584 1.75 -20.53 19.62
C ASP A 584 1.32 -20.02 18.25
N HIS A 585 1.63 -18.75 17.97
CA HIS A 585 1.20 -18.06 16.77
C HIS A 585 2.38 -17.86 15.82
N HIS A 586 2.20 -18.27 14.56
CA HIS A 586 3.20 -18.14 13.50
C HIS A 586 2.60 -17.32 12.35
N GLY A 587 3.29 -16.28 11.91
CA GLY A 587 2.90 -15.49 10.74
C GLY A 587 2.64 -14.02 11.05
N GLN A 588 1.42 -13.53 10.82
CA GLN A 588 1.11 -12.10 10.84
C GLN A 588 -0.07 -11.77 11.73
N LEU A 589 -0.07 -10.55 12.26
CA LEU A 589 -1.18 -9.97 13.01
C LEU A 589 -1.51 -8.60 12.44
N GLY A 590 -2.80 -8.32 12.27
CA GLY A 590 -3.22 -7.04 11.76
C GLY A 590 -4.58 -6.61 12.26
N SER A 591 -4.87 -5.32 12.06
CA SER A 591 -6.11 -4.70 12.50
C SER A 591 -6.79 -3.91 11.39
N LEU A 592 -8.08 -4.19 11.25
CA LEU A 592 -9.01 -3.42 10.41
C LEU A 592 -9.72 -2.32 11.22
N ALA A 593 -9.38 -2.11 12.49
CA ALA A 593 -10.04 -1.12 13.31
C ALA A 593 -9.83 0.30 12.75
N THR A 594 -10.79 1.18 13.02
CA THR A 594 -10.77 2.61 12.64
C THR A 594 -10.61 3.51 13.87
N GLY A 595 -10.15 2.96 14.99
CA GLY A 595 -10.09 3.63 16.29
C GLY A 595 -9.04 4.75 16.35
N GLY A 596 -9.15 5.60 17.36
CA GLY A 596 -8.13 6.59 17.72
C GLY A 596 -7.33 6.16 18.95
N THR A 597 -6.58 7.08 19.53
CA THR A 597 -5.68 6.84 20.68
C THR A 597 -6.38 6.38 21.97
N ALA A 598 -7.71 6.57 22.08
CA ALA A 598 -8.48 6.19 23.27
C ALA A 598 -8.70 4.67 23.42
N THR A 599 -8.63 3.92 22.33
CA THR A 599 -8.77 2.45 22.30
C THR A 599 -7.69 1.89 21.37
N PRO A 600 -6.41 1.88 21.82
CA PRO A 600 -5.32 1.35 21.02
C PRO A 600 -5.60 -0.10 20.64
N TRP A 601 -5.22 -0.46 19.41
CA TRP A 601 -5.10 -1.87 19.09
C TRP A 601 -3.79 -2.43 19.67
N GLN A 602 -3.90 -3.53 20.40
CA GLN A 602 -2.76 -4.26 20.97
C GLN A 602 -2.70 -5.65 20.34
N PRO A 603 -1.68 -5.97 19.51
CA PRO A 603 -1.67 -7.18 18.69
C PRO A 603 -1.75 -8.50 19.47
N LEU A 604 -1.11 -8.57 20.64
CA LEU A 604 -0.98 -9.79 21.45
C LEU A 604 -1.99 -9.88 22.60
N ASP A 605 -2.96 -8.97 22.68
CA ASP A 605 -4.03 -9.04 23.68
C ASP A 605 -5.17 -9.93 23.20
N MET A 606 -4.84 -11.23 23.13
CA MET A 606 -5.77 -12.26 22.72
C MET A 606 -6.72 -12.61 23.87
N LYS A 607 -7.99 -12.82 23.53
CA LYS A 607 -9.02 -13.28 24.47
C LYS A 607 -9.22 -14.79 24.36
N SER A 608 -9.37 -15.42 25.50
CA SER A 608 -9.67 -16.84 25.60
C SER A 608 -11.15 -17.14 25.33
N GLY A 609 -11.48 -18.44 25.29
CA GLY A 609 -12.85 -18.93 25.23
C GLY A 609 -13.75 -18.47 26.38
N SER A 610 -13.20 -18.11 27.56
CA SER A 610 -13.97 -17.72 28.76
C SER A 610 -14.26 -16.22 28.88
N ASP A 611 -13.92 -15.40 27.88
CA ASP A 611 -13.89 -13.93 27.95
C ASP A 611 -12.71 -13.35 28.74
N ASP A 612 -11.86 -14.17 29.34
CA ASP A 612 -10.67 -13.72 30.07
C ASP A 612 -9.52 -13.38 29.12
N ALA A 613 -8.74 -12.35 29.48
CA ALA A 613 -7.48 -12.06 28.82
C ALA A 613 -6.52 -13.25 28.99
N VAL A 614 -5.89 -13.65 27.88
CA VAL A 614 -4.82 -14.66 27.94
C VAL A 614 -3.62 -14.00 28.59
N HIS A 615 -3.07 -14.63 29.63
CA HIS A 615 -1.92 -14.08 30.34
C HIS A 615 -0.70 -14.06 29.41
N ALA A 616 0.12 -13.01 29.51
CA ALA A 616 1.32 -12.80 28.70
C ALA A 616 2.23 -14.05 28.63
N ASP A 617 2.42 -14.74 29.76
CA ASP A 617 3.24 -15.95 29.88
C ASP A 617 2.72 -17.16 29.09
N SER A 618 1.48 -17.09 28.60
CA SER A 618 0.83 -18.17 27.82
C SER A 618 0.86 -17.92 26.32
N ILE A 619 1.52 -16.87 25.85
CA ILE A 619 1.59 -16.48 24.44
C ILE A 619 3.04 -16.60 23.92
N SER A 620 3.21 -17.42 22.90
CA SER A 620 4.38 -17.51 22.03
C SER A 620 3.98 -16.98 20.66
N ALA A 621 4.79 -16.09 20.08
CA ALA A 621 4.51 -15.50 18.78
C ALA A 621 5.80 -15.32 17.96
N GLU A 622 5.86 -15.99 16.81
CA GLU A 622 6.89 -15.80 15.79
C GLU A 622 6.26 -15.06 14.61
N LEU A 623 6.51 -13.75 14.55
CA LEU A 623 5.92 -12.86 13.56
C LEU A 623 6.87 -12.59 12.40
N SER A 624 6.44 -12.88 11.18
CA SER A 624 7.26 -12.74 9.96
C SER A 624 6.48 -12.14 8.78
N PRO A 625 7.16 -11.42 7.87
CA PRO A 625 6.53 -10.84 6.70
C PRO A 625 6.23 -11.91 5.63
N LEU A 626 5.39 -11.60 4.64
CA LEU A 626 5.24 -12.48 3.48
C LEU A 626 6.51 -12.41 2.65
N ARG A 627 7.06 -13.57 2.31
CA ARG A 627 8.30 -13.71 1.53
C ARG A 627 8.03 -13.97 0.06
N SER A 628 6.81 -14.40 -0.26
CA SER A 628 6.43 -14.83 -1.61
C SER A 628 4.96 -14.58 -1.91
N PRO A 629 4.59 -14.31 -3.19
CA PRO A 629 3.19 -14.35 -3.63
C PRO A 629 2.49 -15.67 -3.34
N ALA A 630 3.23 -16.77 -3.17
CA ALA A 630 2.68 -18.08 -2.82
C ALA A 630 2.16 -18.17 -1.37
N GLU A 631 2.64 -17.30 -0.48
CA GLU A 631 2.19 -17.19 0.92
C GLU A 631 0.96 -16.28 1.04
N LEU A 632 0.52 -15.64 -0.05
CA LEU A 632 -0.59 -14.71 -0.07
C LEU A 632 -1.93 -15.45 0.05
N PRO A 633 -2.75 -15.17 1.08
CA PRO A 633 -4.05 -15.82 1.23
C PRO A 633 -5.07 -15.32 0.19
N PRO A 634 -6.12 -16.10 -0.13
CA PRO A 634 -7.14 -15.73 -1.12
C PRO A 634 -7.77 -14.35 -0.89
N ILE A 635 -8.06 -14.05 0.37
CA ILE A 635 -8.55 -12.76 0.85
C ILE A 635 -7.45 -12.12 1.68
N HIS A 636 -7.12 -10.87 1.35
CA HIS A 636 -6.10 -10.06 2.00
C HIS A 636 -6.44 -8.57 1.86
N PRO A 637 -6.06 -7.74 2.84
CA PRO A 637 -6.03 -6.29 2.74
C PRO A 637 -5.00 -5.82 1.71
N MET A 638 -5.14 -4.56 1.27
CA MET A 638 -4.31 -3.95 0.23
C MET A 638 -3.84 -2.56 0.65
N ASN A 639 -2.56 -2.30 0.56
CA ASN A 639 -2.02 -0.97 0.69
C ASN A 639 -1.70 -0.41 -0.69
N TRP A 640 -1.95 0.88 -0.86
CA TRP A 640 -1.46 1.63 -2.01
C TRP A 640 -0.23 2.41 -1.61
N LEU A 641 0.89 2.10 -2.25
CA LEU A 641 2.12 2.88 -2.17
C LEU A 641 2.27 3.62 -3.50
N VAL A 642 2.21 4.95 -3.47
CA VAL A 642 2.32 5.81 -4.65
C VAL A 642 3.64 6.55 -4.61
N VAL A 643 4.40 6.48 -5.70
CA VAL A 643 5.74 7.05 -5.84
C VAL A 643 5.89 7.66 -7.23
N ILE A 644 6.64 8.76 -7.34
CA ILE A 644 7.10 9.30 -8.62
C ILE A 644 8.62 9.23 -8.72
N GLU A 645 9.10 8.68 -9.83
CA GLU A 645 10.52 8.54 -10.17
C GLU A 645 10.82 9.26 -11.49
N GLU A 646 11.99 9.89 -11.59
CA GLU A 646 12.49 10.45 -12.86
C GLU A 646 13.12 9.34 -13.70
N ILE A 647 12.87 9.32 -15.01
CA ILE A 647 13.54 8.42 -15.94
C ILE A 647 14.88 9.06 -16.34
N PRO A 648 16.02 8.49 -15.93
CA PRO A 648 17.33 9.09 -16.20
C PRO A 648 17.58 9.27 -17.70
N GLN A 649 17.88 10.50 -18.11
CA GLN A 649 18.36 10.80 -19.46
C GLN A 649 19.88 10.70 -19.49
N ASP A 650 20.43 10.11 -20.56
CA ASP A 650 21.88 9.99 -20.76
C ASP A 650 22.52 11.28 -21.28
#